data_AF-C8N6D5-F1
#
_entry.id   AF-C8N6D5-F1
#
_cell.length_a   1.000
_cell.length_b   1.000
_cell.length_c   1.000
_cell.angle_alpha   90.00
_cell.angle_beta   90.00
_cell.angle_gamma   90.00
#
_symmetry.space_group_name_H-M   'P 1'
#
loop_
_entity.id
_entity.type
_entity.pdbx_description
1 polymer ?
#
loop_
_entity_poly.entity_id
_entity_poly.type
_entity_poly.pdbx_seq_one_letter_code
_entity_poly.pdbx_strand_id
1 'polypeptide(L)'
;MTHHSVVKYHFRPLMIASAVGFICQNTLAQSTPSINDTPFANRPLHLQSESKTTSAGGVKPNVMLFLDDSGSMLENANTGSYRIPDLWNTYLGNCTYNQNNLLISRNLLPGNGQQTNPSMGRCLYYYNADIIYYRNKGLPPGPKSFLRPAAQVRMDANINAINEVLTKTGDSVNWHLLTLWGSEFRHLNGGFYKFDNIGTASVGLSAEKARKLVNNMSPIAGTPATERYLKAANVLDHQIKYRCQKNYIVFMSDGEANGGGFPWPGGVYGTQPQWWSQHDSSGPNSGDPGKGVSVFSSKLYNMDMRVGGTDVEGGSWDDPKYPKQNIETITIGYGNGLTPQGRNYLKNAAQPSEGAYFANNASELADAFLKALAKVQTQTPAEAKETSSISTPSVTGSSVADLAAFLTLDTGKWSSELKFYKFSTSGPTAGELLRDGQNNLAPPVPAIYADRRVLVNNGTQKYWLNGSDAKKEDFAILSDKEFKDGFVPWLMRSNKTDEQIELDVAGVTPRTVKKYRKRSAQADDPSRQMGDVLDAPTIALGKDQDNRQEFVITAANDGMLYVFQSTRDPARPYGLKLNYLPAGMQRESADDSITVGKAIHAIAEEGYGKDNVNYPHLYLHNGGLTWGLTAKTNGLNQQYVVLATMGQGGRGAYGLTIGGKKRLDRNGNTPAGMNAPESDWLDEVPLWETKKGDKNTLGYTVSKGTLAQVATRWNNGEAVRNAGVHYYAFVANGYKAKNAAVSYESPTLYIYDMLGQEFGTDTTKTSGDISNGNQPGQFIKKISVGGAEGALSSPTVVDVDFDGVIDIAYAGDQFGNLYRFDFRSAPSGWKVNKMYTGIPTQPITSAPAVYRKDGNKYVVIFGTGSDIFEDDRKDMNQQMIMGIHDDLTQDPVNLLPNDSRIAQQAFTSDNKIRKIEVNNFDPKTHSAWRINLEPGAISTSDGRTVASEKVVSKPQMLLSTAYITSRIYEYKETATALPSGATKGNTCFEENSKVETGGTSWLMSIDVRTGTAPTYSSGTVFKGEAENTAGKNLNSISSQGAIIDANKVAPDIEARLPNGDHEDGVASPLTPPGEKGTPPRNDCLAKDAKPNIVVANDSKTALQDNPLDGKRCGDPSLFRASEREIQL
;
A
#
# COMPACT_ATOMS: atom_id res chain seq x y z
N MET A 1 -28.51 -35.44 -27.87
CA MET A 1 -29.81 -35.35 -28.59
C MET A 1 -30.91 -35.09 -27.58
N THR A 2 -32.04 -34.55 -28.06
CA THR A 2 -33.35 -34.32 -27.40
C THR A 2 -33.40 -33.15 -26.40
N HIS A 3 -34.14 -32.05 -26.68
CA HIS A 3 -35.63 -31.86 -26.77
C HIS A 3 -36.28 -31.84 -25.37
N HIS A 4 -37.28 -31.03 -24.99
CA HIS A 4 -38.16 -30.06 -25.65
C HIS A 4 -38.89 -29.20 -24.57
N SER A 5 -39.00 -27.89 -24.81
CA SER A 5 -40.18 -27.00 -24.84
C SER A 5 -41.42 -27.08 -23.87
N VAL A 6 -41.69 -25.91 -23.25
CA VAL A 6 -42.95 -25.09 -23.05
C VAL A 6 -44.04 -25.40 -21.97
N VAL A 7 -44.33 -24.36 -21.14
CA VAL A 7 -45.62 -23.61 -20.91
C VAL A 7 -45.93 -23.27 -19.42
N LYS A 8 -46.36 -22.01 -19.22
CA LYS A 8 -46.81 -21.20 -18.06
C LYS A 8 -48.09 -21.69 -17.32
N TYR A 9 -48.24 -21.35 -16.01
CA TYR A 9 -49.10 -20.26 -15.45
C TYR A 9 -49.40 -20.41 -13.92
N HIS A 10 -49.19 -19.31 -13.17
CA HIS A 10 -49.91 -18.70 -12.01
C HIS A 10 -50.52 -19.54 -10.86
N PHE A 11 -50.26 -19.14 -9.59
CA PHE A 11 -51.29 -18.84 -8.56
C PHE A 11 -50.72 -18.10 -7.33
N ARG A 12 -51.58 -17.28 -6.69
CA ARG A 12 -51.38 -16.42 -5.49
C ARG A 12 -51.73 -17.17 -4.17
N PRO A 13 -51.50 -16.58 -2.97
CA PRO A 13 -51.05 -17.28 -1.75
C PRO A 13 -52.14 -17.52 -0.67
N LEU A 14 -51.92 -18.47 0.25
CA LEU A 14 -52.28 -18.33 1.67
C LEU A 14 -51.54 -19.35 2.59
N MET A 15 -51.27 -18.88 3.81
CA MET A 15 -50.42 -19.36 4.91
C MET A 15 -50.83 -20.69 5.60
N ILE A 16 -49.87 -21.39 6.22
CA ILE A 16 -49.66 -21.50 7.71
C ILE A 16 -48.58 -22.58 8.03
N ALA A 17 -47.55 -22.17 8.78
CA ALA A 17 -46.70 -22.84 9.81
C ALA A 17 -46.29 -24.33 9.64
N SER A 18 -45.05 -24.79 9.88
CA SER A 18 -44.10 -24.45 10.95
C SER A 18 -42.72 -25.08 10.66
N ALA A 19 -41.66 -24.27 10.78
CA ALA A 19 -40.42 -24.51 11.54
C ALA A 19 -39.37 -25.60 11.16
N VAL A 20 -38.16 -25.09 10.92
CA VAL A 20 -36.79 -25.64 11.18
C VAL A 20 -36.34 -26.79 10.24
N GLY A 21 -35.21 -26.76 9.55
CA GLY A 21 -34.04 -25.88 9.51
C GLY A 21 -32.90 -26.66 8.85
N PHE A 22 -32.04 -25.97 8.10
CA PHE A 22 -30.85 -26.47 7.39
C PHE A 22 -31.10 -27.33 6.13
N ILE A 23 -31.11 -26.66 4.97
CA ILE A 23 -30.23 -26.88 3.80
C ILE A 23 -30.60 -25.77 2.80
N CYS A 24 -29.78 -24.72 2.73
CA CYS A 24 -29.65 -23.79 1.59
C CYS A 24 -28.71 -22.63 1.97
N GLN A 25 -27.41 -22.88 1.98
CA GLN A 25 -26.40 -21.82 1.81
C GLN A 25 -25.24 -22.42 1.03
N ASN A 26 -25.35 -22.40 -0.29
CA ASN A 26 -24.23 -22.45 -1.21
C ASN A 26 -24.73 -21.95 -2.57
N THR A 27 -24.84 -20.63 -2.69
CA THR A 27 -24.63 -19.87 -3.93
C THR A 27 -24.65 -18.38 -3.61
N LEU A 28 -23.54 -17.72 -3.97
CA LEU A 28 -23.28 -16.27 -3.95
C LEU A 28 -23.13 -15.62 -2.56
N ALA A 29 -22.06 -15.97 -1.84
CA ALA A 29 -21.38 -14.95 -1.05
C ALA A 29 -20.64 -14.04 -2.04
N GLN A 30 -21.20 -12.87 -2.37
CA GLN A 30 -20.38 -11.77 -2.85
C GLN A 30 -19.46 -11.41 -1.68
N SER A 31 -18.17 -11.75 -1.78
CA SER A 31 -17.16 -11.27 -0.84
C SER A 31 -17.20 -9.75 -0.85
N THR A 32 -17.39 -9.12 0.31
CA THR A 32 -17.26 -7.66 0.45
C THR A 32 -15.90 -7.24 -0.10
N PRO A 33 -15.82 -6.24 -0.99
CA PRO A 33 -14.54 -5.78 -1.53
C PRO A 33 -13.59 -5.38 -0.40
N SER A 34 -12.30 -5.63 -0.56
CA SER A 34 -11.29 -5.20 0.39
C SER A 34 -10.66 -3.88 -0.04
N ILE A 35 -10.01 -3.19 0.90
CA ILE A 35 -9.23 -1.97 0.65
C ILE A 35 -8.10 -2.22 -0.39
N ASN A 36 -7.68 -3.48 -0.57
CA ASN A 36 -6.58 -3.91 -1.44
C ASN A 36 -7.04 -4.23 -2.88
N ASP A 37 -8.33 -4.17 -3.20
CA ASP A 37 -8.87 -4.52 -4.52
C ASP A 37 -8.84 -3.34 -5.51
N THR A 38 -7.84 -2.46 -5.44
CA THR A 38 -7.70 -1.33 -6.37
C THR A 38 -7.32 -1.78 -7.80
N PRO A 39 -7.85 -1.16 -8.87
CA PRO A 39 -7.46 -1.42 -10.26
C PRO A 39 -6.06 -0.90 -10.62
N PHE A 40 -5.46 -0.06 -9.77
CA PHE A 40 -4.23 0.69 -10.09
C PHE A 40 -2.95 -0.06 -9.71
N ALA A 41 -1.81 0.45 -10.20
CA ALA A 41 -0.51 0.06 -9.66
C ALA A 41 -0.48 0.31 -8.15
N ASN A 42 0.07 -0.61 -7.35
CA ASN A 42 0.11 -0.45 -5.89
C ASN A 42 1.03 0.71 -5.44
N ARG A 43 1.92 1.17 -6.33
CA ARG A 43 2.81 2.32 -6.17
C ARG A 43 3.01 2.94 -7.56
N PRO A 44 3.33 4.25 -7.69
CA PRO A 44 3.69 4.80 -8.99
C PRO A 44 4.83 4.01 -9.62
N LEU A 45 4.74 3.70 -10.90
CA LEU A 45 5.70 2.85 -11.59
C LEU A 45 7.13 3.38 -11.51
N HIS A 46 7.29 4.70 -11.47
CA HIS A 46 8.59 5.36 -11.34
C HIS A 46 9.23 5.21 -9.94
N LEU A 47 8.47 4.79 -8.92
CA LEU A 47 8.97 4.55 -7.55
C LEU A 47 9.21 3.07 -7.23
N GLN A 48 8.86 2.15 -8.13
CA GLN A 48 8.85 0.71 -7.86
C GLN A 48 10.22 0.03 -8.06
N SER A 49 11.27 0.39 -7.32
CA SER A 49 12.51 -0.41 -7.31
C SER A 49 12.46 -1.44 -6.18
N GLU A 50 12.33 -2.73 -6.52
CA GLU A 50 12.02 -3.78 -5.53
C GLU A 50 12.90 -5.04 -5.69
N SER A 51 13.80 -5.28 -4.73
CA SER A 51 14.47 -6.58 -4.63
C SER A 51 13.70 -7.49 -3.68
N LYS A 52 12.88 -8.41 -4.21
CA LYS A 52 12.13 -9.36 -3.39
C LYS A 52 12.87 -10.69 -3.25
N THR A 53 13.64 -10.84 -2.18
CA THR A 53 14.14 -12.15 -1.77
C THR A 53 13.05 -12.89 -1.01
N THR A 54 12.39 -13.84 -1.67
CA THR A 54 11.52 -14.82 -1.00
C THR A 54 12.36 -16.03 -0.61
N SER A 55 12.91 -16.04 0.60
CA SER A 55 13.43 -17.30 1.14
C SER A 55 12.26 -18.28 1.25
N ALA A 56 12.34 -19.42 0.57
CA ALA A 56 11.24 -20.37 0.50
C ALA A 56 11.04 -21.03 1.87
N GLY A 57 10.05 -20.58 2.64
CA GLY A 57 9.30 -21.31 3.68
C GLY A 57 10.01 -21.98 4.87
N GLY A 58 11.33 -22.22 4.82
CA GLY A 58 12.03 -23.13 5.72
C GLY A 58 11.55 -24.58 5.56
N VAL A 59 12.45 -25.56 5.70
CA VAL A 59 12.03 -26.96 5.86
C VAL A 59 11.49 -27.16 7.26
N LYS A 60 10.36 -27.85 7.40
CA LYS A 60 9.77 -28.14 8.72
C LYS A 60 10.81 -28.77 9.66
N PRO A 61 10.95 -28.27 10.90
CA PRO A 61 11.88 -28.85 11.85
C PRO A 61 11.41 -30.25 12.28
N ASN A 62 12.36 -31.14 12.57
CA ASN A 62 12.09 -32.43 13.17
C ASN A 62 12.05 -32.29 14.69
N VAL A 63 10.96 -32.74 15.32
CA VAL A 63 10.80 -32.69 16.78
C VAL A 63 10.56 -34.10 17.32
N MET A 64 11.53 -34.60 18.07
CA MET A 64 11.41 -35.83 18.85
C MET A 64 10.88 -35.51 20.25
N LEU A 65 9.63 -35.90 20.52
CA LEU A 65 9.11 -35.98 21.87
C LEU A 65 9.74 -37.18 22.56
N PHE A 66 10.70 -36.91 23.45
CA PHE A 66 11.37 -37.93 24.25
C PHE A 66 10.79 -37.88 25.67
N LEU A 67 9.87 -38.79 25.97
CA LEU A 67 8.98 -38.65 27.12
C LEU A 67 9.21 -39.72 28.18
N ASP A 68 9.24 -39.27 29.44
CA ASP A 68 9.29 -40.15 30.60
C ASP A 68 7.94 -40.85 30.83
N ASP A 69 7.97 -42.17 30.74
CA ASP A 69 6.88 -43.07 31.12
C ASP A 69 7.32 -44.07 32.20
N SER A 70 8.25 -43.67 33.05
CA SER A 70 8.71 -44.49 34.17
C SER A 70 7.70 -44.57 35.31
N GLY A 71 7.94 -45.46 36.27
CA GLY A 71 7.08 -45.69 37.43
C GLY A 71 6.90 -44.47 38.34
N SER A 72 7.86 -43.53 38.39
CA SER A 72 7.76 -42.28 39.16
C SER A 72 6.63 -41.37 38.66
N MET A 73 6.24 -41.52 37.39
CA MET A 73 5.13 -40.78 36.80
C MET A 73 3.74 -41.13 37.38
N LEU A 74 3.67 -42.11 38.32
CA LEU A 74 2.50 -42.37 39.17
C LEU A 74 2.37 -41.44 40.37
N GLU A 75 3.38 -40.64 40.67
CA GLU A 75 3.31 -39.72 41.80
C GLU A 75 2.21 -38.67 41.62
N ASN A 76 1.67 -38.20 42.74
CA ASN A 76 0.70 -37.13 42.75
C ASN A 76 1.29 -35.87 42.08
N ALA A 77 0.59 -35.34 41.08
CA ALA A 77 1.04 -34.21 40.28
C ALA A 77 1.27 -32.93 41.11
N ASN A 78 0.55 -32.76 42.22
CA ASN A 78 0.57 -31.53 43.03
C ASN A 78 1.43 -31.65 44.30
N THR A 79 1.52 -32.84 44.92
CA THR A 79 2.20 -33.00 46.23
C THR A 79 3.52 -33.77 46.17
N GLY A 80 3.82 -34.46 45.06
CA GLY A 80 5.06 -35.24 44.90
C GLY A 80 5.28 -36.36 45.92
N SER A 81 4.24 -36.77 46.66
CA SER A 81 4.34 -37.81 47.68
C SER A 81 4.08 -39.20 47.10
N TYR A 82 5.04 -40.12 47.26
CA TYR A 82 4.91 -41.55 46.96
C TYR A 82 4.22 -42.31 48.10
N ARG A 83 2.99 -41.93 48.48
CA ARG A 83 2.21 -42.72 49.45
C ARG A 83 1.33 -43.73 48.72
N ILE A 84 1.92 -44.87 48.40
CA ILE A 84 1.22 -46.11 48.02
C ILE A 84 0.01 -46.41 48.95
N PRO A 85 0.05 -46.23 50.29
CA PRO A 85 -1.06 -46.68 51.16
C PRO A 85 -2.40 -45.93 50.98
N ASP A 86 -2.41 -44.69 50.50
CA ASP A 86 -3.65 -43.92 50.31
C ASP A 86 -4.28 -44.12 48.91
N LEU A 87 -3.53 -44.71 47.97
CA LEU A 87 -4.01 -45.09 46.63
C LEU A 87 -4.49 -46.55 46.56
N TRP A 88 -4.14 -47.38 47.54
CA TRP A 88 -4.43 -48.82 47.54
C TRP A 88 -5.66 -49.21 48.36
N ASN A 89 -6.12 -48.34 49.27
CA ASN A 89 -7.28 -48.63 50.14
C ASN A 89 -8.66 -48.32 49.53
N THR A 90 -8.72 -47.98 48.24
CA THR A 90 -9.98 -48.07 47.50
C THR A 90 -9.73 -48.72 46.14
N TYR A 91 -9.80 -50.05 46.09
CA TYR A 91 -9.97 -50.81 44.85
C TYR A 91 -11.25 -50.31 44.14
N LEU A 92 -11.15 -49.23 43.35
CA LEU A 92 -12.27 -48.70 42.56
C LEU A 92 -12.44 -49.49 41.26
N GLY A 93 -12.46 -50.83 41.36
CA GLY A 93 -12.86 -51.76 40.31
C GLY A 93 -12.00 -51.78 39.03
N ASN A 94 -11.99 -52.93 38.35
CA ASN A 94 -11.43 -53.05 37.01
C ASN A 94 -12.14 -52.06 36.07
N CYS A 95 -11.40 -51.22 35.34
CA CYS A 95 -11.96 -50.38 34.27
C CYS A 95 -11.74 -51.00 32.88
N THR A 96 -12.70 -50.80 31.97
CA THR A 96 -12.64 -51.27 30.57
C THR A 96 -12.23 -50.12 29.65
N TYR A 97 -11.17 -50.32 28.87
CA TYR A 97 -10.48 -49.34 28.01
C TYR A 97 -11.10 -49.25 26.60
N ASN A 98 -11.20 -48.05 26.02
CA ASN A 98 -11.26 -47.83 24.55
C ASN A 98 -9.90 -47.35 24.02
N GLN A 99 -9.73 -47.30 22.70
CA GLN A 99 -8.51 -46.92 21.96
C GLN A 99 -7.81 -45.59 22.36
N ASN A 100 -8.38 -44.80 23.28
CA ASN A 100 -7.87 -43.52 23.80
C ASN A 100 -7.65 -43.48 25.33
N ASN A 101 -7.63 -44.62 26.04
CA ASN A 101 -7.58 -44.68 27.52
C ASN A 101 -8.79 -44.03 28.24
N LEU A 102 -9.91 -43.86 27.52
CA LEU A 102 -11.16 -43.32 28.08
C LEU A 102 -12.07 -44.46 28.57
N LEU A 103 -12.70 -44.25 29.71
CA LEU A 103 -13.54 -45.21 30.43
C LEU A 103 -14.82 -45.52 29.63
N ILE A 104 -15.09 -46.79 29.30
CA ILE A 104 -16.33 -47.19 28.58
C ILE A 104 -17.47 -47.58 29.54
N SER A 105 -17.19 -48.17 30.72
CA SER A 105 -18.23 -48.42 31.73
C SER A 105 -17.65 -48.75 33.11
N ARG A 106 -18.45 -48.54 34.16
CA ARG A 106 -18.30 -49.17 35.49
C ARG A 106 -19.12 -50.46 35.44
N ASN A 107 -18.58 -51.60 35.88
CA ASN A 107 -19.42 -52.71 36.34
C ASN A 107 -20.16 -52.26 37.62
N LEU A 108 -21.23 -51.50 37.46
CA LEU A 108 -22.35 -51.53 38.39
C LEU A 108 -23.30 -52.59 37.82
N LEU A 109 -23.77 -53.48 38.69
CA LEU A 109 -24.66 -54.63 38.48
C LEU A 109 -25.52 -54.58 37.19
N PRO A 110 -25.76 -55.73 36.52
CA PRO A 110 -26.43 -55.78 35.23
C PRO A 110 -27.82 -55.11 35.29
N GLY A 111 -28.00 -53.99 34.56
CA GLY A 111 -29.31 -53.34 34.43
C GLY A 111 -29.34 -51.83 34.14
N ASN A 112 -28.27 -51.06 34.38
CA ASN A 112 -28.30 -49.60 34.18
C ASN A 112 -27.36 -49.11 33.06
N GLY A 113 -27.89 -48.24 32.20
CA GLY A 113 -27.26 -47.74 30.98
C GLY A 113 -25.94 -46.98 31.15
N GLN A 114 -25.22 -46.85 30.02
CA GLN A 114 -23.90 -46.24 29.90
C GLN A 114 -23.91 -44.75 30.32
N GLN A 115 -23.05 -44.36 31.26
CA GLN A 115 -22.73 -42.95 31.55
C GLN A 115 -21.21 -42.72 31.50
N THR A 116 -20.79 -41.76 30.68
CA THR A 116 -19.43 -41.21 30.65
C THR A 116 -19.39 -39.98 31.57
N ASN A 117 -18.44 -39.92 32.50
CA ASN A 117 -18.23 -38.74 33.35
C ASN A 117 -16.85 -38.11 33.03
N PRO A 118 -16.80 -36.94 32.38
CA PRO A 118 -15.55 -36.27 31.99
C PRO A 118 -14.67 -35.80 33.17
N SER A 119 -15.23 -35.66 34.38
CA SER A 119 -14.50 -35.17 35.57
C SER A 119 -13.63 -36.23 36.26
N MET A 120 -13.45 -37.43 35.66
CA MET A 120 -13.06 -38.65 36.39
C MET A 120 -11.67 -39.26 36.09
N GLY A 121 -10.76 -38.62 35.35
CA GLY A 121 -9.36 -39.08 35.15
C GLY A 121 -9.19 -40.30 34.22
N ARG A 122 -7.95 -40.58 33.76
CA ARG A 122 -7.65 -41.67 32.78
C ARG A 122 -7.41 -43.01 33.48
N CYS A 123 -7.68 -44.12 32.77
CA CYS A 123 -7.25 -45.45 33.21
C CYS A 123 -5.79 -45.70 32.80
N LEU A 124 -4.93 -45.95 33.79
CA LEU A 124 -3.52 -46.20 33.55
C LEU A 124 -3.22 -47.68 33.84
N TYR A 125 -2.54 -48.35 32.91
CA TYR A 125 -2.08 -49.70 33.18
C TYR A 125 -0.76 -49.66 33.94
N TYR A 126 -0.75 -50.36 35.06
CA TYR A 126 0.36 -50.43 36.00
C TYR A 126 1.00 -51.81 35.97
N TYR A 127 2.33 -51.82 35.94
CA TYR A 127 3.13 -53.03 36.03
C TYR A 127 4.03 -52.93 37.26
N ASN A 128 3.76 -53.75 38.29
CA ASN A 128 4.56 -53.75 39.50
C ASN A 128 5.98 -54.30 39.20
N ALA A 129 6.99 -53.46 39.43
CA ALA A 129 8.39 -53.73 39.12
C ALA A 129 9.06 -54.69 40.11
N ASP A 130 8.48 -54.96 41.29
CA ASP A 130 9.04 -55.89 42.29
C ASP A 130 9.18 -57.33 41.75
N ILE A 131 8.55 -57.65 40.62
CA ILE A 131 8.52 -58.99 40.03
C ILE A 131 9.67 -59.23 39.02
N ILE A 132 10.39 -58.20 38.56
CA ILE A 132 11.55 -58.40 37.66
C ILE A 132 12.68 -59.16 38.41
N TYR A 133 12.85 -58.91 39.71
CA TYR A 133 13.80 -59.63 40.55
C TYR A 133 13.42 -61.12 40.74
N TYR A 134 12.12 -61.46 40.66
CA TYR A 134 11.60 -62.82 40.86
C TYR A 134 11.36 -63.62 39.57
N ARG A 135 11.56 -63.03 38.38
CA ARG A 135 11.46 -63.74 37.09
C ARG A 135 12.47 -64.89 36.98
N ASN A 136 13.61 -64.77 37.68
CA ASN A 136 14.63 -65.83 37.78
C ASN A 136 14.28 -66.93 38.80
N LYS A 137 13.12 -66.88 39.47
CA LYS A 137 12.68 -67.89 40.46
C LYS A 137 11.35 -68.58 40.14
N GLY A 138 10.80 -68.44 38.93
CA GLY A 138 9.68 -69.28 38.45
C GLY A 138 8.32 -69.06 39.13
N LEU A 139 8.07 -67.90 39.76
CA LEU A 139 6.73 -67.58 40.30
C LEU A 139 5.80 -66.98 39.23
N PRO A 140 4.46 -67.17 39.32
CA PRO A 140 3.51 -66.63 38.36
C PRO A 140 3.50 -65.10 38.39
N PRO A 141 3.29 -64.41 37.25
CA PRO A 141 3.15 -62.95 37.24
C PRO A 141 1.93 -62.54 38.08
N GLY A 142 2.14 -61.60 39.01
CA GLY A 142 1.07 -60.98 39.79
C GLY A 142 0.00 -60.28 38.93
N PRO A 143 -1.14 -59.85 39.51
CA PRO A 143 -2.32 -59.43 38.76
C PRO A 143 -2.03 -58.17 37.91
N LYS A 144 -2.14 -58.33 36.58
CA LYS A 144 -2.18 -57.25 35.59
C LYS A 144 -3.46 -56.43 35.84
N SER A 145 -3.32 -55.21 36.36
CA SER A 145 -4.48 -54.40 36.74
C SER A 145 -4.42 -53.03 36.08
N PHE A 146 -5.52 -52.62 35.42
CA PHE A 146 -5.75 -51.22 35.09
C PHE A 146 -6.16 -50.52 36.36
N LEU A 147 -5.43 -49.48 36.74
CA LEU A 147 -5.69 -48.71 37.95
C LEU A 147 -6.23 -47.35 37.55
N ARG A 148 -7.18 -46.88 38.35
CA ARG A 148 -7.63 -45.50 38.36
C ARG A 148 -7.00 -44.81 39.58
N PRO A 149 -6.14 -43.81 39.39
CA PRO A 149 -5.65 -43.01 40.50
C PRO A 149 -6.79 -42.23 41.17
N ALA A 150 -6.77 -42.09 42.50
CA ALA A 150 -7.74 -41.30 43.25
C ALA A 150 -7.52 -39.77 43.12
N ALA A 151 -6.37 -39.36 42.61
CA ALA A 151 -5.97 -37.97 42.36
C ALA A 151 -5.17 -37.89 41.05
N GLN A 152 -5.05 -36.69 40.46
CA GLN A 152 -4.26 -36.50 39.24
C GLN A 152 -2.78 -36.88 39.47
N VAL A 153 -2.27 -37.80 38.66
CA VAL A 153 -0.86 -38.23 38.69
C VAL A 153 -0.04 -37.52 37.62
N ARG A 154 1.29 -37.54 37.74
CA ARG A 154 2.18 -36.83 36.81
C ARG A 154 1.99 -37.25 35.35
N MET A 155 1.76 -38.55 35.10
CA MET A 155 1.46 -39.06 33.76
C MET A 155 0.25 -38.38 33.12
N ASP A 156 -0.85 -38.22 33.86
CA ASP A 156 -2.07 -37.58 33.32
C ASP A 156 -1.84 -36.12 32.95
N ALA A 157 -1.09 -35.40 33.78
CA ALA A 157 -0.72 -34.02 33.51
C ALA A 157 0.18 -33.91 32.27
N ASN A 158 1.15 -34.82 32.11
CA ASN A 158 2.03 -34.87 30.94
C ASN A 158 1.24 -35.11 29.64
N ILE A 159 0.38 -36.13 29.62
CA ILE A 159 -0.46 -36.46 28.47
C ILE A 159 -1.38 -35.27 28.11
N ASN A 160 -1.97 -34.59 29.10
CA ASN A 160 -2.81 -33.41 28.86
C ASN A 160 -2.01 -32.24 28.26
N ALA A 161 -0.85 -31.91 28.83
CA ALA A 161 0.01 -30.83 28.35
C ALA A 161 0.44 -31.05 26.90
N ILE A 162 0.86 -32.26 26.54
CA ILE A 162 1.26 -32.60 25.18
C ILE A 162 0.06 -32.56 24.22
N ASN A 163 -1.13 -32.97 24.65
CA ASN A 163 -2.32 -32.86 23.81
C ASN A 163 -2.67 -31.40 23.47
N GLU A 164 -2.53 -30.49 24.44
CA GLU A 164 -2.73 -29.05 24.23
C GLU A 164 -1.70 -28.51 23.21
N VAL A 165 -0.45 -28.89 23.39
CA VAL A 165 0.66 -28.57 22.50
C VAL A 165 0.42 -29.04 21.07
N LEU A 166 0.04 -30.30 20.89
CA LEU A 166 -0.28 -30.88 19.57
C LEU A 166 -1.51 -30.19 18.95
N THR A 167 -2.42 -29.66 19.76
CA THR A 167 -3.59 -28.90 19.29
C THR A 167 -3.21 -27.51 18.80
N LYS A 168 -2.36 -26.79 19.53
CA LYS A 168 -1.90 -25.44 19.17
C LYS A 168 -0.90 -25.44 18.02
N THR A 169 -0.04 -26.44 17.97
CA THR A 169 1.08 -26.52 17.00
C THR A 169 0.67 -27.19 15.69
N GLY A 170 -0.29 -28.12 15.73
CA GLY A 170 -0.71 -28.89 14.55
C GLY A 170 0.48 -29.57 13.85
N ASP A 171 0.43 -29.61 12.52
CA ASP A 171 1.47 -30.21 11.68
C ASP A 171 2.54 -29.20 11.21
N SER A 172 2.81 -28.14 12.00
CA SER A 172 3.85 -27.16 11.67
C SER A 172 5.28 -27.71 11.80
N VAL A 173 5.44 -28.88 12.41
CA VAL A 173 6.72 -29.59 12.61
C VAL A 173 6.56 -31.06 12.22
N ASN A 174 7.66 -31.77 12.00
CA ASN A 174 7.63 -33.23 11.82
C ASN A 174 7.71 -33.90 13.20
N TRP A 175 6.61 -34.52 13.63
CA TRP A 175 6.56 -35.15 14.95
C TRP A 175 7.19 -36.54 14.94
N HIS A 176 8.03 -36.79 15.94
CA HIS A 176 8.55 -38.10 16.30
C HIS A 176 8.30 -38.33 17.79
N LEU A 177 8.15 -39.58 18.21
CA LEU A 177 7.85 -39.94 19.59
C LEU A 177 8.66 -41.16 20.00
N LEU A 178 9.33 -41.05 21.14
CA LEU A 178 9.94 -42.18 21.84
C LEU A 178 9.72 -42.01 23.34
N THR A 179 9.18 -43.03 23.99
CA THR A 179 9.11 -43.08 25.46
C THR A 179 10.20 -43.98 26.03
N LEU A 180 10.42 -43.93 27.35
CA LEU A 180 11.47 -44.74 27.99
C LEU A 180 11.19 -46.24 27.92
N TRP A 181 9.92 -46.64 27.96
CA TRP A 181 9.50 -48.06 27.99
C TRP A 181 8.64 -48.48 26.80
N GLY A 182 8.22 -47.59 25.92
CA GLY A 182 7.38 -47.97 24.77
C GLY A 182 5.91 -48.18 25.15
N SER A 183 5.42 -47.53 26.21
CA SER A 183 4.03 -47.69 26.68
C SER A 183 2.99 -47.11 25.71
N GLU A 184 3.38 -46.23 24.78
CA GLU A 184 2.53 -45.66 23.73
C GLU A 184 1.95 -46.71 22.76
N PHE A 185 2.62 -47.86 22.61
CA PHE A 185 2.21 -48.93 21.68
C PHE A 185 1.20 -49.93 22.26
N ARG A 186 0.70 -49.71 23.48
CA ARG A 186 -0.21 -50.68 24.14
C ARG A 186 -1.54 -50.87 23.42
N HIS A 187 -2.04 -49.84 22.75
CA HIS A 187 -3.28 -49.94 21.97
C HIS A 187 -3.19 -50.98 20.84
N LEU A 188 -2.00 -51.19 20.26
CA LEU A 188 -1.75 -52.21 19.23
C LEU A 188 -1.80 -53.65 19.80
N ASN A 189 -1.77 -53.78 21.12
CA ASN A 189 -1.66 -55.05 21.83
C ASN A 189 -2.86 -55.28 22.75
N GLY A 190 -4.04 -54.77 22.39
CA GLY A 190 -5.26 -54.93 23.17
C GLY A 190 -5.19 -54.28 24.56
N GLY A 191 -4.40 -53.22 24.72
CA GLY A 191 -4.19 -52.51 25.98
C GLY A 191 -3.06 -53.07 26.85
N PHE A 192 -2.42 -54.19 26.44
CA PHE A 192 -1.33 -54.81 27.19
C PHE A 192 0.04 -54.27 26.78
N TYR A 193 0.95 -54.23 27.76
CA TYR A 193 2.35 -53.89 27.53
C TYR A 193 3.15 -55.07 26.98
N LYS A 194 4.04 -54.81 26.01
CA LYS A 194 4.99 -55.77 25.46
C LYS A 194 6.41 -55.20 25.54
N PHE A 195 7.35 -56.01 26.03
CA PHE A 195 8.75 -55.62 26.18
C PHE A 195 9.47 -55.41 24.83
N ASP A 196 8.97 -56.01 23.74
CA ASP A 196 9.56 -55.87 22.40
C ASP A 196 9.44 -54.44 21.84
N ASN A 197 8.54 -53.62 22.39
CA ASN A 197 8.35 -52.22 21.99
C ASN A 197 9.36 -51.26 22.63
N ILE A 198 10.20 -51.75 23.56
CA ILE A 198 11.13 -50.91 24.29
C ILE A 198 12.19 -50.32 23.33
N GLY A 199 12.25 -49.00 23.28
CA GLY A 199 13.20 -48.27 22.43
C GLY A 199 12.83 -48.25 20.95
N THR A 200 11.60 -48.64 20.59
CA THR A 200 11.03 -48.39 19.26
C THR A 200 10.53 -46.95 19.19
N ALA A 201 11.02 -46.15 18.24
CA ALA A 201 10.50 -44.80 18.01
C ALA A 201 9.41 -44.79 16.93
N SER A 202 8.42 -43.93 17.09
CA SER A 202 7.47 -43.58 16.04
C SER A 202 7.95 -42.34 15.30
N VAL A 203 8.07 -42.39 13.98
CA VAL A 203 8.62 -41.29 13.16
C VAL A 203 7.61 -40.78 12.14
N GLY A 204 7.69 -39.48 11.79
CA GLY A 204 6.87 -38.88 10.73
C GLY A 204 5.37 -38.87 11.06
N LEU A 205 5.04 -38.57 12.30
CA LEU A 205 3.67 -38.54 12.79
C LEU A 205 2.98 -37.23 12.40
N SER A 206 1.70 -37.29 12.05
CA SER A 206 0.83 -36.11 12.16
C SER A 206 0.54 -35.84 13.63
N ALA A 207 0.18 -34.61 13.97
CA ALA A 207 -0.22 -34.22 15.31
C ALA A 207 -1.35 -35.10 15.85
N GLU A 208 -2.28 -35.52 14.98
CA GLU A 208 -3.35 -36.44 15.35
C GLU A 208 -2.83 -37.85 15.70
N LYS A 209 -1.88 -38.39 14.92
CA LYS A 209 -1.27 -39.70 15.21
C LYS A 209 -0.42 -39.64 16.47
N ALA A 210 0.37 -38.58 16.65
CA ALA A 210 1.11 -38.33 17.88
C ALA A 210 0.16 -38.28 19.09
N ARG A 211 -0.98 -37.60 18.96
CA ARG A 211 -2.02 -37.51 20.00
C ARG A 211 -2.54 -38.89 20.40
N LYS A 212 -2.81 -39.77 19.43
CA LYS A 212 -3.27 -41.14 19.68
C LYS A 212 -2.23 -41.95 20.47
N LEU A 213 -0.95 -41.84 20.12
CA LEU A 213 0.13 -42.53 20.81
C LEU A 213 0.36 -42.00 22.23
N VAL A 214 0.42 -40.69 22.39
CA VAL A 214 0.60 -40.03 23.69
C VAL A 214 -0.54 -40.37 24.65
N ASN A 215 -1.79 -40.40 24.16
CA ASN A 215 -2.94 -40.82 24.98
C ASN A 215 -2.83 -42.25 25.52
N ASN A 216 -1.99 -43.10 24.91
CA ASN A 216 -1.81 -44.48 25.30
C ASN A 216 -0.65 -44.72 26.26
N MET A 217 0.08 -43.69 26.66
CA MET A 217 1.19 -43.82 27.61
C MET A 217 0.74 -44.28 28.99
N SER A 218 1.65 -44.91 29.72
CA SER A 218 1.48 -45.20 31.14
C SER A 218 2.81 -45.48 31.83
N PRO A 219 2.84 -45.30 33.16
CA PRO A 219 4.04 -45.47 33.97
C PRO A 219 4.49 -46.92 34.10
N ILE A 220 5.76 -47.20 33.82
CA ILE A 220 6.39 -48.53 33.80
C ILE A 220 7.81 -48.47 34.40
N ALA A 221 8.11 -49.29 35.41
CA ALA A 221 9.47 -49.60 35.89
C ALA A 221 10.38 -48.36 36.18
N GLY A 222 11.70 -48.47 35.94
CA GLY A 222 12.71 -47.45 36.28
C GLY A 222 12.90 -46.37 35.20
N THR A 223 13.92 -45.51 35.30
CA THR A 223 14.11 -44.36 34.39
C THR A 223 15.41 -44.50 33.56
N PRO A 224 15.43 -45.26 32.45
CA PRO A 224 16.63 -45.50 31.63
C PRO A 224 16.92 -44.37 30.62
N ALA A 225 16.95 -43.11 31.06
CA ALA A 225 16.96 -41.96 30.14
C ALA A 225 18.18 -41.89 29.23
N THR A 226 19.39 -42.17 29.74
CA THR A 226 20.63 -42.02 28.96
C THR A 226 20.68 -42.96 27.74
N GLU A 227 20.35 -44.25 27.93
CA GLU A 227 20.32 -45.21 26.82
C GLU A 227 19.22 -44.88 25.80
N ARG A 228 18.04 -44.47 26.29
CA ARG A 228 16.89 -44.16 25.44
C ARG A 228 17.07 -42.85 24.67
N TYR A 229 17.74 -41.87 25.27
CA TYR A 229 18.14 -40.64 24.62
C TYR A 229 19.06 -40.91 23.43
N LEU A 230 20.03 -41.81 23.59
CA LEU A 230 20.89 -42.24 22.49
C LEU A 230 20.09 -42.87 21.35
N LYS A 231 19.08 -43.69 21.65
CA LYS A 231 18.19 -44.23 20.62
C LYS A 231 17.37 -43.13 19.93
N ALA A 232 16.85 -42.18 20.70
CA ALA A 232 16.11 -41.03 20.18
C ALA A 232 16.98 -40.18 19.23
N ALA A 233 18.22 -39.90 19.62
CA ALA A 233 19.20 -39.20 18.80
C ALA A 233 19.54 -39.99 17.52
N ASN A 234 19.77 -41.30 17.61
CA ASN A 234 20.04 -42.15 16.44
C ASN A 234 18.88 -42.11 15.44
N VAL A 235 17.65 -42.24 15.94
CA VAL A 235 16.46 -42.20 15.09
C VAL A 235 16.34 -40.84 14.42
N LEU A 236 16.49 -39.75 15.17
CA LEU A 236 16.35 -38.40 14.67
C LEU A 236 17.43 -38.05 13.65
N ASP A 237 18.66 -38.51 13.84
CA ASP A 237 19.75 -38.36 12.88
C ASP A 237 19.37 -38.91 11.49
N HIS A 238 18.72 -40.08 11.43
CA HIS A 238 18.26 -40.64 10.15
C HIS A 238 17.13 -39.83 9.49
N GLN A 239 16.47 -38.93 10.23
CA GLN A 239 15.40 -38.05 9.73
C GLN A 239 15.91 -36.70 9.20
N ILE A 240 17.21 -36.40 9.37
CA ILE A 240 17.82 -35.19 8.82
C ILE A 240 17.97 -35.37 7.32
N LYS A 241 17.11 -34.71 6.55
CA LYS A 241 17.04 -34.83 5.10
C LYS A 241 17.50 -33.58 4.36
N TYR A 242 17.45 -32.42 4.99
CA TYR A 242 17.78 -31.14 4.36
C TYR A 242 18.80 -30.33 5.17
N ARG A 243 19.70 -29.61 4.49
CA ARG A 243 20.81 -28.86 5.13
C ARG A 243 20.38 -27.75 6.10
N CYS A 244 19.23 -27.13 5.84
CA CYS A 244 18.62 -26.11 6.68
C CYS A 244 17.65 -26.66 7.75
N GLN A 245 17.37 -27.97 7.73
CA GLN A 245 16.38 -28.59 8.61
C GLN A 245 16.89 -28.62 10.06
N LYS A 246 16.14 -27.96 10.96
CA LYS A 246 16.42 -27.97 12.39
C LYS A 246 15.89 -29.25 13.05
N ASN A 247 16.61 -29.75 14.04
CA ASN A 247 16.32 -31.01 14.70
C ASN A 247 16.36 -30.84 16.21
N TYR A 248 15.28 -31.21 16.87
CA TYR A 248 15.09 -31.01 18.31
C TYR A 248 14.71 -32.31 19.00
N ILE A 249 15.31 -32.56 20.17
CA ILE A 249 14.81 -33.51 21.15
C ILE A 249 14.20 -32.72 22.29
N VAL A 250 12.89 -32.87 22.49
CA VAL A 250 12.18 -32.33 23.66
C VAL A 250 12.11 -33.44 24.69
N PHE A 251 13.03 -33.39 25.65
CA PHE A 251 13.16 -34.38 26.72
C PHE A 251 12.37 -33.95 27.95
N MET A 252 11.28 -34.66 28.25
CA MET A 252 10.47 -34.43 29.44
C MET A 252 10.69 -35.55 30.46
N SER A 253 11.00 -35.21 31.72
CA SER A 253 11.19 -36.17 32.81
C SER A 253 10.93 -35.56 34.19
N ASP A 254 10.61 -36.40 35.18
CA ASP A 254 10.30 -36.02 36.56
C ASP A 254 11.41 -36.32 37.58
N GLY A 255 12.59 -36.78 37.16
CA GLY A 255 13.69 -37.04 38.11
C GLY A 255 14.89 -37.81 37.58
N GLU A 256 15.80 -38.14 38.50
CA GLU A 256 17.11 -38.74 38.21
C GLU A 256 17.02 -40.11 37.52
N ALA A 257 17.55 -40.16 36.30
CA ALA A 257 17.73 -41.38 35.55
C ALA A 257 19.09 -42.00 35.88
N ASN A 258 19.16 -43.01 36.76
CA ASN A 258 19.61 -44.39 36.47
C ASN A 258 19.49 -45.28 37.74
N GLY A 259 18.68 -46.33 37.67
CA GLY A 259 18.84 -47.49 38.56
C GLY A 259 20.08 -48.29 38.14
N GLY A 260 20.96 -48.63 39.10
CA GLY A 260 22.24 -49.28 38.81
C GLY A 260 22.11 -50.60 38.06
N GLY A 261 22.92 -50.78 37.00
CA GLY A 261 23.19 -52.10 36.41
C GLY A 261 23.21 -52.25 34.88
N PHE A 262 23.08 -51.19 34.06
CA PHE A 262 23.01 -51.36 32.60
C PHE A 262 24.39 -51.28 31.91
N PRO A 263 24.83 -52.32 31.17
CA PRO A 263 26.08 -52.31 30.42
C PRO A 263 26.00 -51.41 29.17
N TRP A 264 27.17 -50.92 28.72
CA TRP A 264 27.34 -50.10 27.52
C TRP A 264 26.58 -50.70 26.30
N PRO A 265 25.76 -49.92 25.57
CA PRO A 265 25.01 -50.41 24.43
C PRO A 265 25.93 -50.49 23.19
N GLY A 266 26.88 -51.43 23.20
CA GLY A 266 27.89 -51.64 22.16
C GLY A 266 27.34 -51.99 20.76
N GLY A 267 26.02 -52.09 20.60
CA GLY A 267 25.38 -52.38 19.32
C GLY A 267 24.92 -51.15 18.51
N VAL A 268 24.80 -49.96 19.11
CA VAL A 268 24.15 -48.80 18.44
C VAL A 268 25.15 -47.76 17.91
N TYR A 269 26.36 -47.65 18.51
CA TYR A 269 27.33 -46.59 18.18
C TYR A 269 28.79 -47.07 18.04
N GLY A 270 29.01 -48.37 17.85
CA GLY A 270 30.35 -48.95 17.69
C GLY A 270 31.11 -49.12 19.01
N THR A 271 32.45 -49.10 18.94
CA THR A 271 33.33 -49.39 20.08
C THR A 271 33.16 -48.37 21.21
N GLN A 272 33.22 -48.89 22.44
CA GLN A 272 33.16 -48.11 23.67
C GLN A 272 34.23 -46.99 23.64
N PRO A 273 33.83 -45.71 23.75
CA PRO A 273 34.79 -44.61 23.79
C PRO A 273 35.74 -44.78 24.98
N GLN A 274 37.03 -44.46 24.81
CA GLN A 274 38.04 -44.62 25.87
C GLN A 274 37.70 -43.89 27.18
N TRP A 275 36.87 -42.85 27.12
CA TRP A 275 36.40 -42.08 28.27
C TRP A 275 35.21 -42.73 29.02
N TRP A 276 34.61 -43.80 28.47
CA TRP A 276 33.59 -44.60 29.14
C TRP A 276 34.28 -45.78 29.85
N SER A 277 34.94 -45.55 30.99
CA SER A 277 35.44 -46.66 31.82
C SER A 277 34.34 -47.14 32.77
N GLN A 278 34.06 -48.45 32.75
CA GLN A 278 33.38 -49.07 33.89
C GLN A 278 34.27 -48.84 35.13
N HIS A 279 33.68 -48.38 36.23
CA HIS A 279 34.30 -47.98 37.51
C HIS A 279 34.53 -46.46 37.71
N ASP A 280 33.44 -45.74 37.93
CA ASP A 280 33.41 -44.64 38.89
C ASP A 280 32.34 -44.98 39.94
N SER A 281 32.76 -45.11 41.21
CA SER A 281 31.89 -45.41 42.35
C SER A 281 30.87 -44.31 42.66
N SER A 282 30.92 -43.17 41.95
CA SER A 282 29.89 -42.13 41.97
C SER A 282 28.80 -42.26 40.89
N GLY A 283 28.93 -43.23 39.96
CA GLY A 283 27.94 -43.53 38.94
C GLY A 283 27.66 -42.40 37.93
N PRO A 284 26.94 -42.67 36.83
CA PRO A 284 26.40 -41.66 35.91
C PRO A 284 25.31 -40.76 36.53
N ASN A 285 25.21 -40.70 37.87
CA ASN A 285 24.04 -40.22 38.63
C ASN A 285 24.26 -38.89 39.36
N SER A 286 25.40 -38.20 39.20
CA SER A 286 25.74 -37.11 40.12
C SER A 286 25.17 -35.73 39.75
N GLY A 287 24.48 -35.58 38.61
CA GLY A 287 24.07 -34.25 38.13
C GLY A 287 25.26 -33.36 37.73
N ASP A 288 26.47 -33.91 37.64
CA ASP A 288 27.69 -33.21 37.25
C ASP A 288 27.73 -32.91 35.74
N PRO A 289 28.21 -31.71 35.34
CA PRO A 289 28.54 -31.42 33.95
C PRO A 289 29.59 -32.43 33.45
N GLY A 290 29.20 -33.31 32.51
CA GLY A 290 30.10 -34.33 31.94
C GLY A 290 29.69 -35.80 32.18
N LYS A 291 28.51 -36.07 32.72
CA LYS A 291 27.93 -37.43 32.89
C LYS A 291 26.48 -37.51 32.36
N GLY A 292 25.99 -38.70 32.01
CA GLY A 292 24.59 -38.90 31.57
C GLY A 292 24.23 -38.28 30.21
N VAL A 293 22.99 -37.80 30.06
CA VAL A 293 22.47 -37.23 28.78
C VAL A 293 23.23 -35.98 28.34
N SER A 294 23.79 -35.19 29.27
CA SER A 294 24.50 -33.95 28.95
C SER A 294 25.76 -34.16 28.08
N VAL A 295 26.42 -35.32 28.23
CA VAL A 295 27.59 -35.68 27.42
C VAL A 295 27.22 -35.79 25.94
N PHE A 296 26.08 -36.43 25.67
CA PHE A 296 25.64 -36.70 24.31
C PHE A 296 24.94 -35.50 23.68
N SER A 297 24.05 -34.82 24.42
CA SER A 297 23.39 -33.59 23.94
C SER A 297 24.38 -32.48 23.61
N SER A 298 25.43 -32.27 24.43
CA SER A 298 26.48 -31.28 24.14
C SER A 298 27.27 -31.63 22.88
N LYS A 299 27.60 -32.91 22.69
CA LYS A 299 28.28 -33.37 21.48
C LYS A 299 27.40 -33.20 20.24
N LEU A 300 26.12 -33.58 20.32
CA LEU A 300 25.15 -33.45 19.22
C LEU A 300 24.85 -32.01 18.84
N TYR A 301 24.91 -31.08 19.80
CA TYR A 301 24.69 -29.64 19.55
C TYR A 301 25.86 -28.97 18.83
N ASN A 302 27.09 -29.39 19.13
CA ASN A 302 28.32 -28.80 18.59
C ASN A 302 28.83 -29.50 17.33
N MET A 303 28.41 -30.75 17.10
CA MET A 303 28.79 -31.53 15.93
C MET A 303 27.99 -31.09 14.70
N ASP A 304 28.67 -31.04 13.56
CA ASP A 304 28.00 -31.15 12.27
C ASP A 304 27.87 -32.63 11.89
N MET A 305 26.65 -33.15 11.86
CA MET A 305 26.40 -34.57 11.59
C MET A 305 26.39 -34.91 10.11
N ARG A 306 26.57 -33.92 9.22
CA ARG A 306 26.67 -34.11 7.78
C ARG A 306 27.88 -33.34 7.27
N VAL A 307 28.90 -34.04 6.80
CA VAL A 307 30.12 -33.42 6.25
C VAL A 307 30.36 -34.02 4.88
N GLY A 308 30.44 -33.18 3.84
CA GLY A 308 30.54 -33.64 2.45
C GLY A 308 29.25 -34.22 1.88
N GLY A 309 29.13 -34.19 0.55
CA GLY A 309 27.97 -34.71 -0.18
C GLY A 309 26.82 -33.71 -0.30
N THR A 310 25.63 -34.22 -0.62
CA THR A 310 24.43 -33.41 -0.87
C THR A 310 23.20 -33.91 -0.11
N ASP A 311 22.30 -32.99 0.19
CA ASP A 311 21.01 -33.26 0.79
C ASP A 311 20.01 -33.86 -0.22
N VAL A 312 18.78 -34.16 0.22
CA VAL A 312 17.77 -34.81 -0.64
C VAL A 312 17.33 -33.96 -1.83
N GLU A 313 17.60 -32.65 -1.81
CA GLU A 313 17.31 -31.74 -2.92
C GLU A 313 18.58 -31.43 -3.75
N GLY A 314 19.71 -32.07 -3.44
CA GLY A 314 20.96 -31.94 -4.17
C GLY A 314 21.83 -30.75 -3.76
N GLY A 315 21.50 -30.01 -2.70
CA GLY A 315 22.38 -28.94 -2.21
C GLY A 315 23.46 -29.47 -1.27
N SER A 316 24.62 -28.81 -1.24
CA SER A 316 25.76 -29.26 -0.43
C SER A 316 25.46 -29.21 1.07
N TRP A 317 25.86 -30.24 1.81
CA TRP A 317 25.82 -30.20 3.28
C TRP A 317 26.78 -29.16 3.86
N ASP A 318 27.90 -28.89 3.18
CA ASP A 318 28.93 -27.92 3.59
C ASP A 318 28.60 -26.47 3.18
N ASP A 319 27.31 -26.15 2.96
CA ASP A 319 26.86 -24.80 2.61
C ASP A 319 27.18 -23.81 3.77
N PRO A 320 27.96 -22.74 3.53
CA PRO A 320 28.34 -21.79 4.58
C PRO A 320 27.15 -21.12 5.30
N LYS A 321 25.96 -21.08 4.67
CA LYS A 321 24.73 -20.58 5.30
C LYS A 321 24.20 -21.53 6.38
N TYR A 322 24.49 -22.81 6.28
CA TYR A 322 24.04 -23.87 7.18
C TYR A 322 25.24 -24.65 7.72
N PRO A 323 26.09 -24.01 8.53
CA PRO A 323 27.42 -24.54 8.88
C PRO A 323 27.39 -25.76 9.82
N LYS A 324 26.20 -26.19 10.29
CA LYS A 324 26.05 -27.38 11.13
C LYS A 324 24.65 -27.99 11.00
N GLN A 325 24.57 -29.29 10.76
CA GLN A 325 23.36 -30.10 10.90
C GLN A 325 23.39 -30.85 12.23
N ASN A 326 22.98 -30.14 13.28
CA ASN A 326 23.07 -30.59 14.67
C ASN A 326 21.69 -31.01 15.22
N ILE A 327 21.68 -31.57 16.43
CA ILE A 327 20.46 -31.80 17.23
C ILE A 327 20.52 -30.95 18.49
N GLU A 328 19.50 -30.13 18.69
CA GLU A 328 19.33 -29.34 19.92
C GLU A 328 18.48 -30.12 20.93
N THR A 329 18.81 -30.00 22.21
CA THR A 329 18.08 -30.69 23.28
C THR A 329 17.41 -29.66 24.17
N ILE A 330 16.09 -29.74 24.25
CA ILE A 330 15.28 -28.94 25.15
C ILE A 330 14.80 -29.86 26.26
N THR A 331 14.96 -29.46 27.51
CA THR A 331 14.52 -30.27 28.65
C THR A 331 13.33 -29.63 29.36
N ILE A 332 12.42 -30.48 29.83
CA ILE A 332 11.25 -30.08 30.61
C ILE A 332 11.22 -30.93 31.87
N GLY A 333 11.56 -30.33 33.01
CA GLY A 333 11.47 -30.96 34.32
C GLY A 333 10.10 -30.75 34.94
N TYR A 334 9.48 -31.80 35.46
CA TYR A 334 8.12 -31.72 36.00
C TYR A 334 7.95 -32.31 37.41
N GLY A 335 7.37 -31.51 38.32
CA GLY A 335 6.84 -31.96 39.61
C GLY A 335 7.55 -31.39 40.84
N ASN A 336 6.78 -31.21 41.93
CA ASN A 336 7.29 -30.72 43.22
C ASN A 336 8.30 -31.65 43.91
N GLY A 337 8.41 -32.91 43.47
CA GLY A 337 9.36 -33.90 43.98
C GLY A 337 10.73 -33.91 43.28
N LEU A 338 10.96 -33.05 42.28
CA LEU A 338 12.25 -33.01 41.56
C LEU A 338 13.38 -32.61 42.50
N THR A 339 14.36 -33.50 42.69
CA THR A 339 15.54 -33.22 43.51
C THR A 339 16.39 -32.10 42.90
N PRO A 340 17.21 -31.37 43.68
CA PRO A 340 18.17 -30.42 43.15
C PRO A 340 19.13 -31.04 42.11
N GLN A 341 19.54 -32.29 42.35
CA GLN A 341 20.36 -33.10 41.45
C GLN A 341 19.63 -33.43 40.14
N GLY A 342 18.35 -33.83 40.19
CA GLY A 342 17.51 -34.03 39.00
C GLY A 342 17.30 -32.75 38.19
N ARG A 343 17.15 -31.58 38.85
CA ARG A 343 17.10 -30.29 38.15
C ARG A 343 18.42 -30.00 37.43
N ASN A 344 19.56 -30.22 38.09
CA ASN A 344 20.87 -30.02 37.48
C ASN A 344 21.10 -30.98 36.32
N TYR A 345 20.68 -32.24 36.44
CA TYR A 345 20.73 -33.22 35.37
C TYR A 345 20.01 -32.73 34.11
N LEU A 346 18.75 -32.25 34.24
CA LEU A 346 17.98 -31.73 33.10
C LEU A 346 18.52 -30.40 32.58
N LYS A 347 19.01 -29.50 33.46
CA LYS A 347 19.68 -28.26 33.02
C LYS A 347 20.91 -28.54 32.18
N ASN A 348 21.77 -29.47 32.63
CA ASN A 348 23.00 -29.82 31.93
C ASN A 348 22.72 -30.56 30.61
N ALA A 349 21.61 -31.31 30.55
CA ALA A 349 21.15 -31.96 29.33
C ALA A 349 20.56 -31.00 28.28
N ALA A 350 20.10 -29.80 28.67
CA ALA A 350 19.62 -28.82 27.72
C ALA A 350 20.77 -28.16 26.96
N GLN A 351 20.68 -28.14 25.63
CA GLN A 351 21.67 -27.54 24.74
C GLN A 351 20.95 -26.78 23.61
N PRO A 352 21.10 -25.44 23.53
CA PRO A 352 21.90 -24.59 24.44
C PRO A 352 21.26 -24.49 25.85
N SER A 353 22.04 -24.04 26.83
CA SER A 353 21.66 -24.10 28.26
C SER A 353 20.37 -23.35 28.63
N GLU A 354 19.93 -22.37 27.82
CA GLU A 354 18.64 -21.68 28.03
C GLU A 354 17.42 -22.56 27.65
N GLY A 355 17.65 -23.74 27.09
CA GLY A 355 16.61 -24.70 26.70
C GLY A 355 16.06 -25.57 27.84
N ALA A 356 16.25 -25.20 29.10
CA ALA A 356 15.75 -25.95 30.25
C ALA A 356 14.52 -25.25 30.86
N TYR A 357 13.38 -25.93 30.85
CA TYR A 357 12.13 -25.46 31.44
C TYR A 357 11.72 -26.34 32.63
N PHE A 358 11.06 -25.73 33.62
CA PHE A 358 10.59 -26.42 34.81
C PHE A 358 9.16 -26.04 35.13
N ALA A 359 8.37 -27.02 35.53
CA ALA A 359 6.97 -26.85 35.90
C ALA A 359 6.65 -27.59 37.20
N ASN A 360 5.84 -26.97 38.06
CA ASN A 360 5.47 -27.53 39.36
C ASN A 360 4.04 -28.09 39.38
N ASN A 361 3.22 -27.74 38.39
CA ASN A 361 1.84 -28.19 38.24
C ASN A 361 1.47 -28.37 36.76
N ALA A 362 0.28 -28.95 36.50
CA ALA A 362 -0.14 -29.32 35.16
C ALA A 362 -0.29 -28.14 34.17
N SER A 363 -0.67 -26.95 34.66
CA SER A 363 -0.82 -25.75 33.82
C SER A 363 0.54 -25.22 33.39
N GLU A 364 1.48 -25.11 34.33
CA GLU A 364 2.87 -24.70 34.05
C GLU A 364 3.57 -25.67 33.11
N LEU A 365 3.20 -26.96 33.15
CA LEU A 365 3.78 -27.97 32.26
C LEU A 365 3.38 -27.74 30.80
N ALA A 366 2.11 -27.44 30.54
CA ALA A 366 1.64 -27.07 29.20
C ALA A 366 2.36 -25.81 28.69
N ASP A 367 2.49 -24.79 29.54
CA ASP A 367 3.23 -23.56 29.20
C ASP A 367 4.72 -23.84 28.94
N ALA A 368 5.36 -24.74 29.68
CA ALA A 368 6.75 -25.12 29.48
C ALA A 368 6.96 -25.79 28.10
N PHE A 369 6.06 -26.70 27.70
CA PHE A 369 6.08 -27.28 26.35
C PHE A 369 5.80 -26.23 25.26
N LEU A 370 4.88 -25.28 25.48
CA LEU A 370 4.60 -24.22 24.52
C LEU A 370 5.79 -23.27 24.36
N LYS A 371 6.49 -22.92 25.44
CA LYS A 371 7.75 -22.13 25.39
C LYS A 371 8.86 -22.89 24.68
N ALA A 372 8.99 -24.19 24.95
CA ALA A 372 9.92 -25.07 24.25
C ALA A 372 9.67 -25.05 22.73
N LEU A 373 8.41 -25.10 22.29
CA LEU A 373 8.06 -25.11 20.87
C LEU A 373 8.04 -23.74 20.20
N ALA A 374 7.77 -22.67 20.94
CA ALA A 374 7.96 -21.31 20.43
C ALA A 374 9.41 -21.14 19.96
N LYS A 375 10.40 -21.63 20.74
CA LYS A 375 11.81 -21.66 20.35
C LYS A 375 12.08 -22.48 19.08
N VAL A 376 11.33 -23.57 18.88
CA VAL A 376 11.40 -24.40 17.66
C VAL A 376 10.85 -23.65 16.44
N GLN A 377 9.88 -22.75 16.63
CA GLN A 377 9.19 -22.02 15.56
C GLN A 377 9.82 -20.64 15.24
N THR A 378 10.71 -20.09 16.07
CA THR A 378 11.22 -18.71 15.98
C THR A 378 12.27 -18.42 14.89
N GLN A 379 12.52 -19.30 13.91
CA GLN A 379 13.39 -18.94 12.78
C GLN A 379 12.57 -18.32 11.66
N THR A 380 12.30 -17.02 11.83
CA THR A 380 11.65 -16.17 10.84
C THR A 380 12.52 -16.11 9.57
N PRO A 381 11.98 -16.39 8.37
CA PRO A 381 12.67 -16.06 7.12
C PRO A 381 13.09 -14.59 7.13
N ALA A 382 14.26 -14.30 6.55
CA ALA A 382 14.76 -12.93 6.43
C ALA A 382 13.65 -12.04 5.89
N GLU A 383 13.35 -10.94 6.60
CA GLU A 383 12.36 -9.97 6.14
C GLU A 383 12.71 -9.54 4.72
N ALA A 384 11.73 -9.63 3.82
CA ALA A 384 11.82 -9.01 2.52
C ALA A 384 12.09 -7.53 2.75
N LYS A 385 13.32 -7.10 2.46
CA LYS A 385 13.71 -5.70 2.61
C LYS A 385 13.37 -5.00 1.31
N GLU A 386 12.13 -4.54 1.19
CA GLU A 386 11.75 -3.59 0.16
C GLU A 386 12.33 -2.21 0.55
N THR A 387 13.30 -1.73 -0.21
CA THR A 387 13.77 -0.34 -0.12
C THR A 387 13.46 0.36 -1.42
N SER A 388 12.38 1.14 -1.42
CA SER A 388 12.14 2.17 -2.41
C SER A 388 12.49 3.52 -1.76
N SER A 389 13.08 4.43 -2.52
CA SER A 389 13.30 5.83 -2.14
C SER A 389 13.42 6.67 -3.40
N ILE A 390 12.32 7.31 -3.80
CA ILE A 390 12.34 8.35 -4.80
C ILE A 390 11.35 9.45 -4.38
N SER A 391 11.83 10.67 -4.33
CA SER A 391 11.02 11.87 -4.15
C SER A 391 10.63 12.39 -5.53
N THR A 392 9.35 12.64 -5.79
CA THR A 392 8.94 13.52 -6.91
C THR A 392 8.81 14.94 -6.39
N PRO A 393 9.75 15.85 -6.73
CA PRO A 393 9.50 17.26 -6.51
C PRO A 393 8.40 17.76 -7.46
N SER A 394 7.21 18.02 -6.94
CA SER A 394 6.26 18.90 -7.64
C SER A 394 6.78 20.33 -7.58
N VAL A 395 7.64 20.72 -8.52
CA VAL A 395 8.03 22.13 -8.64
C VAL A 395 6.86 22.89 -9.19
N THR A 396 6.52 23.98 -8.52
CA THR A 396 5.54 24.90 -9.05
C THR A 396 6.16 26.22 -9.39
N GLY A 397 5.83 26.66 -10.60
CA GLY A 397 6.17 27.96 -11.15
C GLY A 397 6.18 29.01 -10.07
N SER A 398 7.32 29.69 -9.93
CA SER A 398 7.53 30.71 -8.90
C SER A 398 6.37 31.67 -8.99
N SER A 399 5.45 31.51 -8.06
CA SER A 399 4.36 32.41 -7.70
C SER A 399 4.51 32.73 -6.22
N VAL A 400 5.78 32.79 -5.79
CA VAL A 400 6.29 33.12 -4.47
C VAL A 400 7.57 33.90 -4.74
N ALA A 401 7.61 35.19 -4.39
CA ALA A 401 8.76 36.04 -4.71
C ALA A 401 10.09 35.37 -4.29
N ASP A 402 11.00 35.20 -5.25
CA ASP A 402 12.31 34.56 -5.12
C ASP A 402 12.34 33.09 -4.64
N LEU A 403 11.21 32.35 -4.65
CA LEU A 403 11.12 30.98 -4.13
C LEU A 403 10.52 29.97 -5.14
N ALA A 404 11.10 28.77 -5.20
CA ALA A 404 10.54 27.59 -5.84
C ALA A 404 10.06 26.60 -4.78
N ALA A 405 8.74 26.44 -4.65
CA ALA A 405 8.14 25.44 -3.78
C ALA A 405 8.24 24.06 -4.42
N PHE A 406 8.57 23.05 -3.63
CA PHE A 406 8.59 21.65 -4.05
C PHE A 406 8.33 20.72 -2.87
N LEU A 407 7.87 19.51 -3.17
CA LEU A 407 7.61 18.47 -2.17
C LEU A 407 8.71 17.41 -2.25
N THR A 408 9.21 16.94 -1.11
CA THR A 408 9.98 15.68 -1.07
C THR A 408 9.08 14.56 -0.59
N LEU A 409 9.34 13.33 -1.03
CA LEU A 409 8.74 12.11 -0.50
C LEU A 409 9.84 11.16 -0.03
N ASP A 410 9.70 10.66 1.19
CA ASP A 410 10.47 9.53 1.72
C ASP A 410 9.56 8.29 1.70
N THR A 411 9.76 7.38 0.75
CA THR A 411 8.95 6.15 0.61
C THR A 411 9.32 5.08 1.66
N GLY A 412 10.44 5.22 2.37
CA GLY A 412 10.70 4.41 3.57
C GLY A 412 9.76 4.77 4.72
N LYS A 413 9.34 6.04 4.78
CA LYS A 413 8.38 6.57 5.76
C LYS A 413 6.97 6.76 5.19
N TRP A 414 6.80 6.74 3.86
CA TRP A 414 5.64 7.25 3.13
C TRP A 414 5.14 8.57 3.70
N SER A 415 6.02 9.57 3.64
CA SER A 415 5.82 10.88 4.24
C SER A 415 6.48 11.95 3.39
N SER A 416 5.78 13.07 3.20
CA SER A 416 6.29 14.20 2.42
C SER A 416 6.73 15.39 3.27
N GLU A 417 7.51 16.27 2.65
CA GLU A 417 7.85 17.59 3.22
C GLU A 417 7.74 18.65 2.14
N LEU A 418 7.03 19.75 2.43
CA LEU A 418 7.06 20.96 1.62
C LEU A 418 8.32 21.76 1.93
N LYS A 419 9.09 22.07 0.88
CA LYS A 419 10.36 22.79 0.93
C LYS A 419 10.43 23.87 -0.15
N PHE A 420 11.37 24.80 0.02
CA PHE A 420 11.54 25.95 -0.86
C PHE A 420 13.01 26.16 -1.24
N TYR A 421 13.31 26.17 -2.54
CA TYR A 421 14.59 26.70 -3.07
C TYR A 421 14.48 28.20 -3.34
N LYS A 422 15.61 28.90 -3.36
CA LYS A 422 15.69 30.33 -3.70
C LYS A 422 16.24 30.53 -5.12
N PHE A 423 15.83 31.60 -5.78
CA PHE A 423 16.47 32.08 -7.01
C PHE A 423 17.57 33.10 -6.71
N SER A 424 18.60 33.14 -7.56
CA SER A 424 19.57 34.22 -7.56
C SER A 424 18.88 35.50 -8.05
N THR A 425 19.04 36.60 -7.33
CA THR A 425 18.35 37.88 -7.62
C THR A 425 19.24 38.90 -8.34
N SER A 426 20.54 38.62 -8.51
CA SER A 426 21.50 39.58 -9.08
C SER A 426 22.64 38.91 -9.87
N GLY A 427 23.29 39.68 -10.75
CA GLY A 427 24.40 39.19 -11.57
C GLY A 427 23.99 38.37 -12.80
N PRO A 428 24.96 37.72 -13.48
CA PRO A 428 24.72 36.97 -14.72
C PRO A 428 23.86 35.71 -14.54
N THR A 429 23.75 35.20 -13.31
CA THR A 429 22.92 34.05 -12.92
C THR A 429 21.56 34.46 -12.35
N ALA A 430 21.22 35.75 -12.38
CA ALA A 430 19.95 36.23 -11.84
C ALA A 430 18.77 35.55 -12.56
N GLY A 431 17.91 34.86 -11.80
CA GLY A 431 16.80 34.05 -12.27
C GLY A 431 17.09 32.55 -12.37
N GLU A 432 18.33 32.12 -12.12
CA GLU A 432 18.70 30.72 -11.96
C GLU A 432 18.58 30.30 -10.49
N LEU A 433 18.47 29.00 -10.23
CA LEU A 433 18.45 28.48 -8.86
C LEU A 433 19.71 28.93 -8.09
N LEU A 434 19.54 29.39 -6.86
CA LEU A 434 20.62 29.93 -6.03
C LEU A 434 21.65 28.83 -5.74
N ARG A 435 22.92 29.14 -6.01
CA ARG A 435 24.07 28.25 -5.78
C ARG A 435 25.03 28.83 -4.75
N ASP A 436 25.76 27.96 -4.06
CA ASP A 436 26.81 28.35 -3.12
C ASP A 436 28.10 28.82 -3.86
N GLY A 437 29.10 29.28 -3.10
CA GLY A 437 30.38 29.74 -3.65
C GLY A 437 31.22 28.66 -4.34
N GLN A 438 30.77 27.39 -4.31
CA GLN A 438 31.35 26.23 -4.96
C GLN A 438 30.47 25.69 -6.10
N ASN A 439 29.44 26.45 -6.50
CA ASN A 439 28.50 26.12 -7.58
C ASN A 439 27.53 24.94 -7.28
N ASN A 440 27.40 24.53 -6.02
CA ASN A 440 26.38 23.56 -5.61
C ASN A 440 25.04 24.25 -5.37
N LEU A 441 23.93 23.54 -5.60
CA LEU A 441 22.60 24.06 -5.32
C LEU A 441 22.44 24.35 -3.80
N ALA A 442 22.04 25.57 -3.44
CA ALA A 442 21.84 25.96 -2.05
C ALA A 442 20.74 25.08 -1.41
N PRO A 443 20.88 24.65 -0.14
CA PRO A 443 19.94 23.73 0.47
C PRO A 443 18.55 24.35 0.59
N PRO A 444 17.49 23.54 0.40
CA PRO A 444 16.12 24.01 0.47
C PRO A 444 15.65 24.17 1.92
N VAL A 445 14.66 25.04 2.12
CA VAL A 445 14.12 25.41 3.44
C VAL A 445 12.75 24.76 3.67
N PRO A 446 12.48 24.11 4.82
CA PRO A 446 11.19 23.45 5.08
C PRO A 446 10.08 24.41 5.57
N ALA A 447 8.82 23.99 5.41
CA ALA A 447 7.65 24.63 6.03
C ALA A 447 7.54 24.35 7.55
N ILE A 448 6.68 25.12 8.24
CA ILE A 448 6.27 24.89 9.65
C ILE A 448 5.05 23.96 9.68
N TYR A 449 4.98 23.02 10.64
CA TYR A 449 3.89 22.02 10.70
C TYR A 449 3.06 22.02 12.00
N ALA A 450 3.47 22.79 13.01
CA ALA A 450 2.91 22.71 14.36
C ALA A 450 1.43 23.12 14.49
N ASP A 451 0.93 23.98 13.60
CA ASP A 451 -0.38 24.62 13.71
C ASP A 451 -1.50 23.90 12.93
N ARG A 452 -1.32 22.61 12.63
CA ARG A 452 -2.25 21.90 11.75
C ARG A 452 -3.62 21.65 12.39
N ARG A 453 -4.67 21.75 11.58
CA ARG A 453 -6.04 21.32 11.92
C ARG A 453 -6.57 20.39 10.84
N VAL A 454 -7.35 19.38 11.20
CA VAL A 454 -7.98 18.45 10.24
C VAL A 454 -9.49 18.64 10.26
N LEU A 455 -10.03 19.19 9.18
CA LEU A 455 -11.46 19.34 8.93
C LEU A 455 -11.93 18.10 8.18
N VAL A 456 -12.88 17.37 8.76
CA VAL A 456 -13.43 16.13 8.21
C VAL A 456 -14.84 16.38 7.69
N ASN A 457 -15.12 15.90 6.49
CA ASN A 457 -16.47 15.76 5.97
C ASN A 457 -16.80 14.27 5.78
N ASN A 458 -17.63 13.71 6.67
CA ASN A 458 -18.00 12.29 6.60
C ASN A 458 -19.15 12.02 5.59
N GLY A 459 -19.59 13.05 4.86
CA GLY A 459 -20.69 13.00 3.91
C GLY A 459 -22.05 13.36 4.47
N THR A 460 -22.20 13.44 5.80
CA THR A 460 -23.42 13.89 6.48
C THR A 460 -23.20 15.14 7.32
N GLN A 461 -22.03 15.27 7.94
CA GLN A 461 -21.63 16.37 8.81
C GLN A 461 -20.17 16.75 8.58
N LYS A 462 -19.84 18.00 8.92
CA LYS A 462 -18.48 18.56 8.90
C LYS A 462 -18.03 18.78 10.35
N TYR A 463 -16.81 18.39 10.70
CA TYR A 463 -16.30 18.53 12.07
C TYR A 463 -14.77 18.58 12.12
N TRP A 464 -14.23 19.04 13.25
CA TRP A 464 -12.79 18.94 13.54
C TRP A 464 -12.46 17.55 14.04
N LEU A 465 -11.40 16.92 13.53
CA LEU A 465 -11.01 15.55 13.89
C LEU A 465 -10.80 15.34 15.41
N ASN A 466 -10.34 16.37 16.11
CA ASN A 466 -10.16 16.38 17.56
C ASN A 466 -11.33 17.02 18.34
N GLY A 467 -12.44 17.32 17.66
CA GLY A 467 -13.66 17.89 18.24
C GLY A 467 -14.61 16.83 18.80
N SER A 468 -15.64 17.27 19.52
CA SER A 468 -16.64 16.39 20.15
C SER A 468 -17.50 15.59 19.16
N ASP A 469 -17.69 16.12 17.95
CA ASP A 469 -18.52 15.49 16.92
C ASP A 469 -17.80 14.39 16.13
N ALA A 470 -16.49 14.22 16.36
CA ALA A 470 -15.68 13.21 15.71
C ALA A 470 -16.04 11.79 16.21
N LYS A 471 -16.31 10.89 15.28
CA LYS A 471 -16.77 9.52 15.55
C LYS A 471 -15.78 8.49 15.04
N LYS A 472 -15.55 7.43 15.82
CA LYS A 472 -14.63 6.33 15.46
C LYS A 472 -15.14 5.53 14.25
N GLU A 473 -16.47 5.47 14.08
CA GLU A 473 -17.15 4.73 13.01
C GLU A 473 -16.85 5.29 11.61
N ASP A 474 -16.63 6.60 11.52
CA ASP A 474 -16.24 7.28 10.27
C ASP A 474 -14.87 6.81 9.76
N PHE A 475 -14.08 6.18 10.64
CA PHE A 475 -12.73 5.67 10.37
C PHE A 475 -12.61 4.14 10.48
N ALA A 476 -13.73 3.45 10.68
CA ALA A 476 -13.78 2.01 10.97
C ALA A 476 -12.92 1.59 12.19
N ILE A 477 -12.70 2.50 13.14
CA ILE A 477 -12.01 2.20 14.40
C ILE A 477 -13.01 1.63 15.40
N LEU A 478 -12.68 0.48 16.01
CA LEU A 478 -13.60 -0.25 16.88
C LEU A 478 -13.66 0.30 18.32
N SER A 479 -12.51 0.74 18.84
CA SER A 479 -12.37 1.20 20.24
C SER A 479 -12.28 2.71 20.36
N ASP A 480 -13.05 3.29 21.29
CA ASP A 480 -12.97 4.73 21.60
C ASP A 480 -11.59 5.13 22.13
N LYS A 481 -10.95 4.24 22.89
CA LYS A 481 -9.60 4.49 23.42
C LYS A 481 -8.57 4.49 22.30
N GLU A 482 -8.64 3.54 21.37
CA GLU A 482 -7.75 3.52 20.21
C GLU A 482 -7.96 4.77 19.33
N PHE A 483 -9.21 5.17 19.12
CA PHE A 483 -9.53 6.35 18.33
C PHE A 483 -8.92 7.62 18.95
N LYS A 484 -9.14 7.85 20.24
CA LYS A 484 -8.72 9.08 20.94
C LYS A 484 -7.23 9.13 21.27
N ASP A 485 -6.64 8.01 21.68
CA ASP A 485 -5.25 7.97 22.17
C ASP A 485 -4.25 7.49 21.11
N GLY A 486 -4.73 6.79 20.06
CA GLY A 486 -3.93 6.22 18.98
C GLY A 486 -4.10 6.98 17.67
N PHE A 487 -5.24 6.76 17.01
CA PHE A 487 -5.48 7.18 15.63
C PHE A 487 -5.49 8.70 15.46
N VAL A 488 -6.27 9.42 16.29
CA VAL A 488 -6.36 10.89 16.22
C VAL A 488 -5.00 11.55 16.49
N PRO A 489 -4.25 11.22 17.57
CA PRO A 489 -2.91 11.77 17.81
C PRO A 489 -1.90 11.45 16.71
N TRP A 490 -2.01 10.26 16.09
CA TRP A 490 -1.13 9.85 14.99
C TRP A 490 -1.39 10.69 13.73
N LEU A 491 -2.66 10.84 13.31
CA LEU A 491 -3.04 11.60 12.12
C LEU A 491 -2.84 13.11 12.31
N MET A 492 -3.19 13.64 13.48
CA MET A 492 -2.98 15.04 13.86
C MET A 492 -1.52 15.40 14.11
N ARG A 493 -0.60 14.42 14.16
CA ARG A 493 0.81 14.64 14.51
C ARG A 493 0.96 15.42 15.81
N SER A 494 0.32 14.90 16.87
CA SER A 494 0.45 15.49 18.21
C SER A 494 1.91 15.60 18.67
N ASN A 495 2.13 16.29 19.78
CA ASN A 495 3.44 16.40 20.43
C ASN A 495 3.99 15.07 20.99
N LYS A 496 3.22 13.98 20.89
CA LYS A 496 3.68 12.62 21.23
C LYS A 496 4.47 12.02 20.07
N THR A 497 5.55 11.31 20.39
CA THR A 497 6.27 10.48 19.43
C THR A 497 5.39 9.31 18.99
N ASP A 498 5.64 8.75 17.81
CA ASP A 498 4.88 7.58 17.33
C ASP A 498 5.00 6.37 18.28
N GLU A 499 6.14 6.25 18.96
CA GLU A 499 6.39 5.24 19.97
C GLU A 499 5.52 5.43 21.22
N GLN A 500 5.36 6.67 21.69
CA GLN A 500 4.45 6.96 22.80
C GLN A 500 2.99 6.69 22.42
N ILE A 501 2.59 7.02 21.19
CA ILE A 501 1.24 6.76 20.69
C ILE A 501 0.96 5.25 20.68
N GLU A 502 1.90 4.43 20.18
CA GLU A 502 1.77 2.97 20.22
C GLU A 502 1.64 2.45 21.66
N LEU A 503 2.47 2.94 22.58
CA LEU A 503 2.43 2.53 23.99
C LEU A 503 1.09 2.85 24.67
N ASP A 504 0.47 3.99 24.33
CA ASP A 504 -0.80 4.42 24.93
C ASP A 504 -1.99 3.51 24.56
N VAL A 505 -1.87 2.74 23.46
CA VAL A 505 -2.91 1.87 22.92
C VAL A 505 -2.55 0.39 22.83
N ALA A 506 -1.32 -0.01 23.19
CA ALA A 506 -0.82 -1.39 23.08
C ALA A 506 -1.72 -2.43 23.79
N GLY A 507 -2.39 -2.05 24.88
CA GLY A 507 -3.30 -2.92 25.65
C GLY A 507 -4.78 -2.83 25.27
N VAL A 508 -5.15 -2.08 24.23
CA VAL A 508 -6.55 -1.89 23.84
C VAL A 508 -7.08 -3.11 23.08
N THR A 509 -8.30 -3.57 23.42
CA THR A 509 -8.99 -4.66 22.72
C THR A 509 -10.50 -4.34 22.65
N PRO A 510 -11.16 -4.45 21.49
CA PRO A 510 -10.61 -4.78 20.17
C PRO A 510 -9.73 -3.64 19.62
N ARG A 511 -8.83 -3.99 18.71
CA ARG A 511 -7.88 -3.07 18.06
C ARG A 511 -8.04 -3.15 16.54
N THR A 512 -8.15 -2.01 15.87
CA THR A 512 -8.26 -1.92 14.39
C THR A 512 -6.87 -1.88 13.75
N VAL A 513 -6.02 -0.93 14.15
CA VAL A 513 -4.63 -0.81 13.68
C VAL A 513 -3.77 -1.76 14.51
N LYS A 514 -3.25 -2.86 13.96
CA LYS A 514 -2.58 -3.90 14.75
C LYS A 514 -1.37 -3.37 15.48
N LYS A 515 -0.58 -2.52 14.81
CA LYS A 515 0.53 -1.77 15.38
C LYS A 515 0.72 -0.45 14.63
N TYR A 516 0.83 0.67 15.36
CA TYR A 516 1.11 1.96 14.75
C TYR A 516 2.56 2.02 14.26
N ARG A 517 2.75 2.49 13.03
CA ARG A 517 4.09 2.66 12.46
C ARG A 517 4.82 3.87 13.06
N LYS A 518 6.11 3.70 13.27
CA LYS A 518 7.07 4.74 13.65
C LYS A 518 7.70 5.38 12.41
N ARG A 519 7.42 6.65 12.15
CA ARG A 519 8.03 7.42 11.03
C ARG A 519 9.29 8.15 11.46
N SER A 520 9.32 8.65 12.69
CA SER A 520 10.50 9.29 13.28
C SER A 520 10.61 8.98 14.78
N ALA A 521 11.81 9.14 15.34
CA ALA A 521 12.03 9.10 16.78
C ALA A 521 11.50 10.37 17.47
N GLN A 522 11.46 11.50 16.77
CA GLN A 522 11.10 12.80 17.30
C GLN A 522 9.71 13.22 16.80
N ALA A 523 8.92 13.86 17.66
CA ALA A 523 7.57 14.28 17.33
C ALA A 523 7.53 15.46 16.34
N ASP A 524 8.57 16.30 16.35
CA ASP A 524 8.71 17.55 15.58
C ASP A 524 9.54 17.41 14.30
N ASP A 525 10.05 16.21 14.00
CA ASP A 525 10.78 15.93 12.76
C ASP A 525 9.92 16.28 11.52
N PRO A 526 10.34 17.21 10.64
CA PRO A 526 9.60 17.58 9.43
C PRO A 526 9.22 16.38 8.57
N SER A 527 10.11 15.38 8.48
CA SER A 527 9.92 14.17 7.67
C SER A 527 8.81 13.26 8.18
N ARG A 528 8.24 13.53 9.36
CA ARG A 528 7.07 12.83 9.92
C ARG A 528 5.74 13.52 9.60
N GLN A 529 5.75 14.81 9.29
CA GLN A 529 4.58 15.68 9.51
C GLN A 529 3.50 15.53 8.43
N MET A 530 3.83 15.33 7.16
CA MET A 530 2.80 15.21 6.10
C MET A 530 2.52 13.75 5.74
N GLY A 531 1.33 13.50 5.18
CA GLY A 531 1.10 12.30 4.38
C GLY A 531 2.01 12.30 3.14
N ASP A 532 1.98 11.21 2.39
CA ASP A 532 2.60 11.17 1.07
C ASP A 532 1.85 12.08 0.09
N VAL A 533 2.61 12.90 -0.63
CA VAL A 533 2.16 13.69 -1.77
C VAL A 533 2.91 13.21 -2.99
N LEU A 534 2.15 12.78 -4.00
CA LEU A 534 2.64 12.15 -5.22
C LEU A 534 1.97 12.81 -6.41
N ASP A 535 2.77 13.28 -7.37
CA ASP A 535 2.32 13.83 -8.65
C ASP A 535 1.26 14.96 -8.55
N ALA A 536 1.05 15.53 -7.36
CA ALA A 536 0.10 16.61 -7.12
C ALA A 536 0.80 17.97 -7.24
N PRO A 537 0.19 19.00 -7.85
CA PRO A 537 0.78 20.32 -7.91
C PRO A 537 0.81 21.01 -6.53
N THR A 538 1.75 21.95 -6.36
CA THR A 538 1.82 22.89 -5.23
C THR A 538 1.37 24.28 -5.68
N ILE A 539 0.29 24.82 -5.16
CA ILE A 539 -0.34 26.03 -5.74
C ILE A 539 -0.23 27.16 -4.72
N ALA A 540 0.45 28.25 -5.08
CA ALA A 540 0.43 29.49 -4.30
C ALA A 540 -0.77 30.36 -4.71
N LEU A 541 -1.47 30.94 -3.74
CA LEU A 541 -2.69 31.72 -3.93
C LEU A 541 -2.88 32.76 -2.82
N GLY A 542 -3.81 33.71 -3.01
CA GLY A 542 -4.05 34.79 -2.06
C GLY A 542 -3.32 36.09 -2.41
N LYS A 543 -3.66 37.18 -1.71
CA LYS A 543 -2.95 38.46 -1.85
C LYS A 543 -1.59 38.38 -1.16
N ASP A 544 -0.65 39.23 -1.59
CA ASP A 544 0.66 39.29 -0.97
C ASP A 544 0.56 39.69 0.51
N GLN A 545 1.15 38.86 1.36
CA GLN A 545 1.40 39.07 2.78
C GLN A 545 2.84 38.67 3.08
N ASP A 546 3.59 39.50 3.79
CA ASP A 546 5.01 39.24 4.12
C ASP A 546 5.90 39.03 2.87
N ASN A 547 5.64 39.80 1.80
CA ASN A 547 6.32 39.76 0.49
C ASN A 547 6.18 38.42 -0.27
N ARG A 548 5.07 37.70 -0.05
CA ARG A 548 4.72 36.46 -0.74
C ARG A 548 3.22 36.20 -0.68
N GLN A 549 2.72 35.25 -1.44
CA GLN A 549 1.32 34.90 -1.53
C GLN A 549 0.83 34.32 -0.20
N GLU A 550 -0.40 34.67 0.19
CA GLU A 550 -0.93 34.31 1.52
C GLU A 550 -0.99 32.80 1.77
N PHE A 551 -1.25 31.99 0.76
CA PHE A 551 -1.46 30.55 0.91
C PHE A 551 -0.63 29.73 -0.08
N VAL A 552 -0.25 28.52 0.34
CA VAL A 552 0.25 27.46 -0.54
C VAL A 552 -0.58 26.21 -0.28
N ILE A 553 -1.13 25.58 -1.32
CA ILE A 553 -1.97 24.39 -1.21
C ILE A 553 -1.40 23.23 -2.01
N THR A 554 -1.67 22.00 -1.58
CA THR A 554 -1.35 20.80 -2.36
C THR A 554 -2.30 19.67 -1.99
N ALA A 555 -2.63 18.81 -2.97
CA ALA A 555 -3.40 17.60 -2.72
C ALA A 555 -2.48 16.49 -2.26
N ALA A 556 -2.91 15.66 -1.32
CA ALA A 556 -2.15 14.54 -0.78
C ALA A 556 -2.93 13.24 -0.91
N ASN A 557 -2.42 12.19 -0.25
CA ASN A 557 -3.11 10.92 -0.11
C ASN A 557 -4.58 11.07 0.31
N ASP A 558 -5.41 10.10 -0.09
CA ASP A 558 -6.83 10.00 0.27
C ASP A 558 -7.72 11.13 -0.29
N GLY A 559 -7.21 11.91 -1.25
CA GLY A 559 -7.87 13.11 -1.75
C GLY A 559 -7.89 14.24 -0.73
N MET A 560 -7.02 14.21 0.30
CA MET A 560 -6.88 15.32 1.24
C MET A 560 -6.29 16.56 0.58
N LEU A 561 -6.65 17.75 1.07
CA LEU A 561 -6.00 19.00 0.69
C LEU A 561 -5.25 19.59 1.87
N TYR A 562 -3.97 19.91 1.68
CA TYR A 562 -3.15 20.65 2.63
C TYR A 562 -3.16 22.13 2.27
N VAL A 563 -3.36 23.00 3.25
CA VAL A 563 -3.31 24.46 3.11
C VAL A 563 -2.32 25.04 4.10
N PHE A 564 -1.26 25.62 3.56
CA PHE A 564 -0.25 26.38 4.25
C PHE A 564 -0.55 27.87 4.12
N GLN A 565 -0.21 28.65 5.13
CA GLN A 565 -0.32 30.11 5.14
C GLN A 565 1.07 30.73 5.30
N SER A 566 1.30 31.88 4.67
CA SER A 566 2.56 32.61 4.75
C SER A 566 2.89 33.01 6.18
N THR A 567 4.18 33.14 6.46
CA THR A 567 4.66 33.58 7.77
C THR A 567 5.69 34.72 7.65
N ARG A 568 5.84 35.42 8.77
CA ARG A 568 6.88 36.44 8.98
C ARG A 568 8.27 35.86 9.23
N ASP A 569 8.43 34.54 9.36
CA ASP A 569 9.72 33.89 9.56
C ASP A 569 10.46 33.80 8.21
N PRO A 570 11.52 34.60 7.98
CA PRO A 570 12.26 34.58 6.71
C PRO A 570 13.03 33.27 6.51
N ALA A 571 13.23 32.50 7.57
CA ALA A 571 13.85 31.18 7.53
C ALA A 571 12.83 30.06 7.32
N ARG A 572 11.51 30.32 7.38
CA ARG A 572 10.44 29.33 7.13
C ARG A 572 9.19 30.03 6.57
N PRO A 573 9.09 30.19 5.23
CA PRO A 573 8.16 31.13 4.61
C PRO A 573 6.67 30.76 4.75
N TYR A 574 6.35 29.49 5.05
CA TYR A 574 4.98 28.98 5.14
C TYR A 574 4.79 28.03 6.31
N GLY A 575 3.58 28.01 6.90
CA GLY A 575 3.17 27.08 7.95
C GLY A 575 1.84 26.39 7.64
N LEU A 576 1.74 25.08 7.89
CA LEU A 576 0.54 24.28 7.68
C LEU A 576 -0.58 24.70 8.65
N LYS A 577 -1.75 25.06 8.12
CA LYS A 577 -2.91 25.52 8.90
C LYS A 577 -4.10 24.60 8.81
N LEU A 578 -4.38 24.02 7.65
CA LEU A 578 -5.58 23.21 7.43
C LEU A 578 -5.30 21.99 6.56
N ASN A 579 -5.87 20.86 6.95
CA ASN A 579 -6.04 19.67 6.14
C ASN A 579 -7.54 19.42 5.96
N TYR A 580 -8.03 19.39 4.72
CA TYR A 580 -9.41 18.98 4.42
C TYR A 580 -9.44 17.48 4.09
N LEU A 581 -10.30 16.72 4.76
CA LEU A 581 -10.47 15.28 4.57
C LEU A 581 -11.90 14.95 4.10
N PRO A 582 -12.10 14.59 2.81
CA PRO A 582 -13.38 14.12 2.26
C PRO A 582 -13.70 12.66 2.67
N ALA A 583 -13.80 12.40 3.98
CA ALA A 583 -13.94 11.06 4.56
C ALA A 583 -15.16 10.25 4.06
N GLY A 584 -16.22 10.92 3.63
CA GLY A 584 -17.43 10.26 3.11
C GLY A 584 -17.35 9.76 1.66
N MET A 585 -16.28 10.05 0.92
CA MET A 585 -16.16 9.61 -0.48
C MET A 585 -15.96 8.10 -0.59
N GLN A 586 -16.67 7.46 -1.51
CA GLN A 586 -16.63 6.00 -1.68
C GLN A 586 -15.37 5.57 -2.45
N ARG A 587 -14.90 4.34 -2.19
CA ARG A 587 -13.78 3.69 -2.90
C ARG A 587 -14.30 2.52 -3.75
N GLU A 588 -13.90 1.29 -3.45
CA GLU A 588 -14.33 0.08 -4.17
C GLU A 588 -15.80 -0.31 -3.93
N SER A 589 -16.46 0.22 -2.91
CA SER A 589 -17.87 -0.13 -2.61
C SER A 589 -18.86 0.68 -3.43
N ALA A 590 -19.99 0.06 -3.83
CA ALA A 590 -21.13 0.77 -4.44
C ALA A 590 -21.94 1.59 -3.41
N ASP A 591 -21.83 1.24 -2.12
CA ASP A 591 -22.45 1.91 -0.97
C ASP A 591 -21.39 2.57 -0.06
N ASP A 592 -21.77 2.96 1.15
CA ASP A 592 -20.88 3.63 2.11
C ASP A 592 -20.06 2.63 2.98
N SER A 593 -19.99 1.34 2.60
CA SER A 593 -19.23 0.34 3.36
C SER A 593 -17.72 0.58 3.31
N ILE A 594 -17.19 1.10 2.20
CA ILE A 594 -15.77 1.44 2.02
C ILE A 594 -15.66 2.88 1.53
N THR A 595 -15.46 3.79 2.47
CA THR A 595 -15.16 5.20 2.19
C THR A 595 -13.69 5.52 2.45
N VAL A 596 -13.26 6.69 2.01
CA VAL A 596 -11.94 7.26 2.30
C VAL A 596 -11.65 7.23 3.80
N GLY A 597 -12.58 7.75 4.61
CA GLY A 597 -12.44 7.76 6.07
C GLY A 597 -12.23 6.35 6.63
N LYS A 598 -13.03 5.38 6.17
CA LYS A 598 -12.93 3.98 6.63
C LYS A 598 -11.64 3.28 6.18
N ALA A 599 -10.99 3.76 5.14
CA ALA A 599 -9.74 3.20 4.63
C ALA A 599 -8.49 3.85 5.24
N ILE A 600 -8.57 5.10 5.69
CA ILE A 600 -7.39 5.90 6.05
C ILE A 600 -6.60 5.32 7.24
N HIS A 601 -7.21 4.53 8.14
CA HIS A 601 -6.48 3.92 9.26
C HIS A 601 -5.36 2.98 8.79
N ALA A 602 -5.47 2.41 7.59
CA ALA A 602 -4.45 1.56 7.00
C ALA A 602 -3.11 2.29 6.83
N ILE A 603 -3.12 3.61 6.65
CA ILE A 603 -1.88 4.40 6.54
C ILE A 603 -1.15 4.50 7.88
N ALA A 604 -1.77 4.14 9.01
CA ALA A 604 -1.15 4.16 10.32
C ALA A 604 -0.45 2.83 10.66
N GLU A 605 -0.70 1.77 9.90
CA GLU A 605 -0.25 0.40 10.20
C GLU A 605 1.26 0.21 9.99
N GLU A 606 1.90 -0.55 10.89
CA GLU A 606 3.27 -1.00 10.74
C GLU A 606 3.41 -1.87 9.48
N GLY A 607 4.33 -1.47 8.60
CA GLY A 607 4.51 -2.14 7.31
C GLY A 607 3.74 -1.49 6.16
N TYR A 608 2.93 -0.45 6.39
CA TYR A 608 2.26 0.29 5.31
C TYR A 608 3.24 0.67 4.19
N GLY A 609 2.96 0.16 2.98
CA GLY A 609 3.77 0.37 1.79
C GLY A 609 5.16 -0.28 1.82
N LYS A 610 5.36 -1.34 2.62
CA LYS A 610 6.57 -2.18 2.63
C LYS A 610 6.39 -3.56 1.98
N ASP A 611 5.15 -4.01 1.78
CA ASP A 611 4.84 -5.26 1.10
C ASP A 611 3.54 -5.09 0.30
N ASN A 612 3.61 -5.34 -1.00
CA ASN A 612 2.48 -5.17 -1.92
C ASN A 612 1.35 -6.20 -1.73
N VAL A 613 1.51 -7.18 -0.83
CA VAL A 613 0.50 -8.20 -0.52
C VAL A 613 -0.22 -7.92 0.79
N ASN A 614 0.52 -7.85 1.90
CA ASN A 614 -0.09 -7.77 3.23
C ASN A 614 -0.33 -6.32 3.68
N TYR A 615 0.52 -5.39 3.25
CA TYR A 615 0.47 -3.98 3.62
C TYR A 615 0.73 -3.10 2.40
N PRO A 616 -0.08 -3.23 1.34
CA PRO A 616 0.15 -2.48 0.12
C PRO A 616 0.16 -1.00 0.44
N HIS A 617 1.00 -0.25 -0.28
CA HIS A 617 0.78 1.18 -0.33
C HIS A 617 -0.57 1.36 -1.02
N LEU A 618 -1.51 2.09 -0.42
CA LEU A 618 -2.85 2.20 -1.00
C LEU A 618 -2.90 3.13 -2.21
N TYR A 619 -1.72 3.63 -2.61
CA TYR A 619 -1.45 4.61 -3.67
C TYR A 619 -2.63 5.50 -3.99
N LEU A 620 -2.73 6.59 -3.23
CA LEU A 620 -3.96 7.35 -3.14
C LEU A 620 -3.87 8.72 -3.82
N HIS A 621 -2.90 8.94 -4.72
CA HIS A 621 -3.03 10.06 -5.64
C HIS A 621 -2.30 9.92 -6.98
N ASN A 622 -3.12 9.91 -8.04
CA ASN A 622 -2.96 10.84 -9.15
C ASN A 622 -4.36 11.39 -9.43
N GLY A 623 -4.77 12.44 -8.72
CA GLY A 623 -5.95 13.27 -8.97
C GLY A 623 -5.47 14.69 -9.20
N GLY A 624 -6.35 15.58 -9.64
CA GLY A 624 -5.95 16.95 -9.97
C GLY A 624 -6.54 17.97 -9.03
N LEU A 625 -5.75 19.00 -8.80
CA LEU A 625 -6.13 20.20 -8.08
C LEU A 625 -6.19 21.36 -9.06
N THR A 626 -7.33 22.04 -9.08
CA THR A 626 -7.59 23.24 -9.88
C THR A 626 -8.06 24.33 -8.96
N TRP A 627 -7.64 25.56 -9.21
CA TRP A 627 -8.06 26.71 -8.41
C TRP A 627 -8.53 27.84 -9.31
N GLY A 628 -9.29 28.76 -8.74
CA GLY A 628 -9.46 30.05 -9.36
C GLY A 628 -9.94 31.16 -8.45
N LEU A 629 -9.55 32.40 -8.77
CA LEU A 629 -10.16 33.59 -8.17
C LEU A 629 -11.39 33.94 -9.02
N THR A 630 -12.56 34.02 -8.41
CA THR A 630 -13.79 34.37 -9.13
C THR A 630 -13.67 35.71 -9.86
N ALA A 631 -14.33 35.91 -11.00
CA ALA A 631 -14.17 37.10 -11.83
C ALA A 631 -14.57 38.41 -11.14
N LYS A 632 -13.95 39.53 -11.57
CA LYS A 632 -14.41 40.88 -11.19
C LYS A 632 -15.74 41.16 -11.89
N THR A 633 -16.81 41.33 -11.11
CA THR A 633 -18.16 41.60 -11.63
C THR A 633 -18.71 42.88 -11.01
N ASN A 634 -18.64 44.01 -11.73
CA ASN A 634 -19.28 45.30 -11.39
C ASN A 634 -19.32 45.68 -9.89
N GLY A 635 -18.14 45.65 -9.26
CA GLY A 635 -17.92 46.07 -7.87
C GLY A 635 -18.23 45.01 -6.81
N LEU A 636 -18.53 43.77 -7.21
CA LEU A 636 -18.55 42.61 -6.33
C LEU A 636 -17.13 42.21 -5.92
N ASN A 637 -17.02 41.60 -4.75
CA ASN A 637 -15.77 41.02 -4.27
C ASN A 637 -15.41 39.72 -5.01
N GLN A 638 -14.23 39.18 -4.73
CA GLN A 638 -13.73 37.92 -5.31
C GLN A 638 -13.33 36.91 -4.23
N GLN A 639 -13.44 35.62 -4.54
CA GLN A 639 -13.11 34.48 -3.68
C GLN A 639 -12.11 33.55 -4.37
N TYR A 640 -11.15 33.01 -3.61
CA TYR A 640 -10.26 31.95 -4.08
C TYR A 640 -10.95 30.61 -3.85
N VAL A 641 -11.35 29.94 -4.93
CA VAL A 641 -12.00 28.64 -4.90
C VAL A 641 -11.11 27.55 -5.46
N VAL A 642 -11.34 26.32 -5.04
CA VAL A 642 -10.56 25.14 -5.40
C VAL A 642 -11.51 24.01 -5.78
N LEU A 643 -11.24 23.33 -6.88
CA LEU A 643 -11.83 22.06 -7.28
C LEU A 643 -10.75 20.99 -7.17
N ALA A 644 -11.04 19.94 -6.42
CA ALA A 644 -10.15 18.79 -6.30
C ALA A 644 -10.87 17.51 -6.72
N THR A 645 -10.18 16.65 -7.46
CA THR A 645 -10.63 15.29 -7.74
C THR A 645 -9.93 14.29 -6.82
N MET A 646 -10.57 13.15 -6.57
CA MET A 646 -10.16 12.20 -5.54
C MET A 646 -8.94 11.33 -5.94
N GLY A 647 -8.50 11.39 -7.20
CA GLY A 647 -7.43 10.55 -7.69
C GLY A 647 -7.76 9.07 -7.57
N GLN A 648 -6.80 8.31 -7.05
CA GLN A 648 -6.95 6.91 -6.66
C GLN A 648 -7.45 6.75 -5.21
N GLY A 649 -7.57 7.87 -4.49
CA GLY A 649 -8.08 7.94 -3.12
C GLY A 649 -9.53 7.50 -3.00
N GLY A 650 -10.35 7.85 -4.00
CA GLY A 650 -11.78 7.51 -4.02
C GLY A 650 -12.47 7.98 -5.29
N ARG A 651 -13.81 7.91 -5.27
CA ARG A 651 -14.68 8.20 -6.41
C ARG A 651 -15.49 9.46 -6.16
N GLY A 652 -15.08 10.58 -6.76
CA GLY A 652 -15.79 11.85 -6.59
C GLY A 652 -14.96 13.09 -6.85
N ALA A 653 -15.52 14.24 -6.52
CA ALA A 653 -14.82 15.52 -6.51
C ALA A 653 -15.41 16.43 -5.42
N TYR A 654 -14.68 17.48 -5.07
CA TYR A 654 -15.16 18.46 -4.09
C TYR A 654 -14.67 19.86 -4.41
N GLY A 655 -15.46 20.85 -3.97
CA GLY A 655 -15.17 22.27 -4.10
C GLY A 655 -14.94 22.92 -2.75
N LEU A 656 -13.91 23.75 -2.62
CA LEU A 656 -13.60 24.54 -1.43
C LEU A 656 -13.46 26.04 -1.75
N THR A 657 -13.67 26.90 -0.75
CA THR A 657 -13.21 28.29 -0.74
C THR A 657 -12.01 28.39 0.20
N ILE A 658 -10.84 28.77 -0.32
CA ILE A 658 -9.62 28.91 0.48
C ILE A 658 -9.56 30.27 1.15
N GLY A 659 -9.97 31.35 0.46
CA GLY A 659 -9.86 32.70 0.99
C GLY A 659 -10.60 33.75 0.16
N GLY A 660 -10.35 35.01 0.44
CA GLY A 660 -10.95 36.18 -0.20
C GLY A 660 -12.12 36.77 0.59
N LYS A 661 -13.07 37.35 -0.13
CA LYS A 661 -14.27 38.00 0.44
C LYS A 661 -15.52 37.49 -0.26
N LYS A 662 -16.63 37.32 0.47
CA LYS A 662 -17.93 36.94 -0.12
C LYS A 662 -18.27 37.90 -1.26
N ARG A 663 -18.61 37.34 -2.45
CA ARG A 663 -18.85 38.14 -3.67
C ARG A 663 -19.88 39.24 -3.45
N LEU A 664 -21.06 38.87 -2.95
CA LEU A 664 -22.07 39.82 -2.50
C LEU A 664 -21.84 40.16 -1.03
N ASP A 665 -21.50 41.42 -0.78
CA ASP A 665 -21.31 41.92 0.57
C ASP A 665 -21.61 43.42 0.62
N ARG A 666 -22.74 43.77 1.23
CA ARG A 666 -23.23 45.15 1.32
C ARG A 666 -22.36 46.02 2.24
N ASN A 667 -21.59 45.41 3.14
CA ASN A 667 -20.75 46.09 4.11
C ASN A 667 -19.27 46.17 3.66
N GLY A 668 -18.90 45.53 2.55
CA GLY A 668 -17.59 45.63 1.89
C GLY A 668 -16.41 44.91 2.56
N ASN A 669 -16.64 44.15 3.64
CA ASN A 669 -15.58 43.45 4.35
C ASN A 669 -15.91 42.05 4.92
N THR A 670 -16.92 41.34 4.41
CA THR A 670 -17.27 39.97 4.82
C THR A 670 -16.25 38.98 4.24
N PRO A 671 -15.36 38.39 5.07
CA PRO A 671 -14.35 37.47 4.58
C PRO A 671 -14.96 36.12 4.17
N ALA A 672 -14.23 35.33 3.39
CA ALA A 672 -14.64 33.99 2.96
C ALA A 672 -13.51 32.96 3.15
N GLY A 673 -13.87 31.68 3.24
CA GLY A 673 -12.90 30.61 3.43
C GLY A 673 -12.08 30.80 4.71
N MET A 674 -10.76 30.62 4.62
CA MET A 674 -9.85 30.77 5.76
C MET A 674 -9.59 32.22 6.18
N ASN A 675 -10.01 33.21 5.39
CA ASN A 675 -9.98 34.61 5.83
C ASN A 675 -11.14 34.96 6.77
N ALA A 676 -12.18 34.10 6.87
CA ALA A 676 -13.22 34.22 7.87
C ALA A 676 -12.69 33.89 9.28
N PRO A 677 -13.39 34.30 10.36
CA PRO A 677 -13.05 33.86 11.70
C PRO A 677 -12.91 32.34 11.77
N GLU A 678 -11.94 31.86 12.54
CA GLU A 678 -11.62 30.44 12.64
C GLU A 678 -12.81 29.57 13.12
N SER A 679 -13.75 30.16 13.86
CA SER A 679 -15.01 29.53 14.27
C SER A 679 -15.91 29.14 13.10
N ASP A 680 -15.76 29.81 11.97
CA ASP A 680 -16.70 29.72 10.83
C ASP A 680 -16.13 28.84 9.71
N TRP A 681 -14.87 28.39 9.82
CA TRP A 681 -14.19 27.59 8.79
C TRP A 681 -14.91 26.28 8.44
N LEU A 682 -15.66 25.68 9.37
CA LEU A 682 -16.46 24.48 9.09
C LEU A 682 -17.51 24.73 7.99
N ASP A 683 -18.04 25.95 7.91
CA ASP A 683 -19.05 26.33 6.93
C ASP A 683 -18.48 27.14 5.77
N GLU A 684 -17.42 27.89 6.01
CA GLU A 684 -16.81 28.80 5.04
C GLU A 684 -15.83 28.13 4.08
N VAL A 685 -15.11 27.07 4.51
CA VAL A 685 -14.13 26.40 3.66
C VAL A 685 -14.79 25.40 2.69
N PRO A 686 -15.61 24.43 3.13
CA PRO A 686 -16.18 23.43 2.22
C PRO A 686 -17.41 23.98 1.49
N LEU A 687 -17.35 24.06 0.15
CA LEU A 687 -18.49 24.47 -0.68
C LEU A 687 -19.42 23.29 -0.94
N TRP A 688 -18.90 22.22 -1.54
CA TRP A 688 -19.70 21.07 -1.94
C TRP A 688 -18.83 19.83 -2.19
N GLU A 689 -19.50 18.68 -2.22
CA GLU A 689 -18.93 17.38 -2.54
C GLU A 689 -19.87 16.64 -3.51
N THR A 690 -19.33 15.81 -4.40
CA THR A 690 -20.17 15.00 -5.31
C THR A 690 -21.08 14.04 -4.54
N LYS A 691 -22.14 13.56 -5.21
CA LYS A 691 -23.10 12.61 -4.63
C LYS A 691 -22.40 11.31 -4.19
N LYS A 692 -22.95 10.71 -3.13
CA LYS A 692 -22.49 9.46 -2.49
C LYS A 692 -23.56 8.35 -2.62
N GLY A 693 -23.24 7.14 -2.17
CA GLY A 693 -24.11 5.97 -2.24
C GLY A 693 -24.45 5.56 -3.68
N ASP A 694 -25.63 4.97 -3.86
CA ASP A 694 -26.12 4.46 -5.16
C ASP A 694 -26.23 5.54 -6.26
N LYS A 695 -26.20 6.83 -5.89
CA LYS A 695 -26.25 7.96 -6.82
C LYS A 695 -24.86 8.39 -7.32
N ASN A 696 -23.79 7.78 -6.83
CA ASN A 696 -22.43 8.05 -7.27
C ASN A 696 -22.07 7.22 -8.51
N THR A 697 -22.14 7.85 -9.68
CA THR A 697 -21.80 7.25 -10.98
C THR A 697 -20.38 7.58 -11.44
N LEU A 698 -19.58 8.24 -10.59
CA LEU A 698 -18.17 8.49 -10.86
C LEU A 698 -17.35 7.26 -10.47
N GLY A 699 -16.27 7.01 -11.21
CA GLY A 699 -15.19 6.16 -10.73
C GLY A 699 -14.11 6.96 -10.04
N TYR A 700 -12.93 6.36 -10.01
CA TYR A 700 -11.73 6.99 -9.49
C TYR A 700 -11.33 8.13 -10.42
N THR A 701 -11.61 9.34 -10.00
CA THR A 701 -11.39 10.57 -10.75
C THR A 701 -9.90 10.93 -10.73
N VAL A 702 -9.12 10.16 -11.49
CA VAL A 702 -7.66 10.34 -11.64
C VAL A 702 -7.35 11.60 -12.44
N SER A 703 -8.22 11.95 -13.37
CA SER A 703 -8.11 13.16 -14.17
C SER A 703 -8.30 14.42 -13.32
N LYS A 704 -7.60 15.49 -13.70
CA LYS A 704 -7.76 16.84 -13.18
C LYS A 704 -9.06 17.46 -13.70
N GLY A 705 -9.82 18.10 -12.81
CA GLY A 705 -11.01 18.87 -13.19
C GLY A 705 -10.65 20.28 -13.67
N THR A 706 -11.58 21.00 -14.29
CA THR A 706 -11.34 22.36 -14.80
C THR A 706 -12.43 23.32 -14.35
N LEU A 707 -12.12 24.60 -14.11
CA LEU A 707 -13.08 25.64 -13.70
C LEU A 707 -13.17 26.72 -14.78
N ALA A 708 -14.38 27.10 -15.18
CA ALA A 708 -14.57 28.19 -16.14
C ALA A 708 -15.96 28.84 -16.09
N GLN A 709 -16.05 30.08 -16.56
CA GLN A 709 -17.33 30.77 -16.76
C GLN A 709 -17.98 30.32 -18.07
N VAL A 710 -19.28 30.03 -18.04
CA VAL A 710 -20.04 29.60 -19.22
C VAL A 710 -21.34 30.38 -19.32
N ALA A 711 -21.63 30.90 -20.51
CA ALA A 711 -22.92 31.50 -20.82
C ALA A 711 -23.95 30.41 -21.10
N THR A 712 -25.12 30.56 -20.50
CA THR A 712 -26.26 29.65 -20.67
C THR A 712 -27.21 30.09 -21.79
N ARG A 713 -26.93 31.24 -22.41
CA ARG A 713 -27.74 31.86 -23.46
C ARG A 713 -26.83 32.42 -24.55
N TRP A 714 -27.25 32.26 -25.79
CA TRP A 714 -26.47 32.59 -26.97
C TRP A 714 -27.38 33.21 -28.03
N ASN A 715 -26.93 34.27 -28.70
CA ASN A 715 -27.64 34.96 -29.78
C ASN A 715 -26.73 35.05 -31.00
N ASN A 716 -27.15 34.46 -32.13
CA ASN A 716 -26.38 34.48 -33.39
C ASN A 716 -24.90 34.04 -33.25
N GLY A 717 -24.63 33.10 -32.34
CA GLY A 717 -23.27 32.59 -32.09
C GLY A 717 -22.45 33.42 -31.11
N GLU A 718 -23.01 34.46 -30.50
CA GLU A 718 -22.37 35.26 -29.45
C GLU A 718 -22.99 34.97 -28.08
N ALA A 719 -22.16 34.92 -27.03
CA ALA A 719 -22.60 34.71 -25.67
C ALA A 719 -23.42 35.91 -25.16
N VAL A 720 -24.57 35.63 -24.52
CA VAL A 720 -25.32 36.65 -23.78
C VAL A 720 -24.66 36.83 -22.42
N ARG A 721 -23.94 37.94 -22.24
CA ARG A 721 -23.09 38.20 -21.07
C ARG A 721 -23.72 39.06 -19.97
N ASN A 722 -24.87 39.67 -20.22
CA ASN A 722 -25.52 40.53 -19.23
C ASN A 722 -26.20 39.73 -18.11
N ALA A 723 -26.70 38.53 -18.41
CA ALA A 723 -27.23 37.58 -17.43
C ALA A 723 -27.11 36.14 -17.94
N GLY A 724 -27.15 35.16 -17.03
CA GLY A 724 -27.03 33.75 -17.35
C GLY A 724 -25.60 33.29 -17.59
N VAL A 725 -24.61 33.92 -16.94
CA VAL A 725 -23.21 33.49 -16.96
C VAL A 725 -22.87 32.89 -15.60
N HIS A 726 -22.48 31.62 -15.59
CA HIS A 726 -22.25 30.87 -14.36
C HIS A 726 -20.83 30.31 -14.33
N TYR A 727 -20.32 30.01 -13.12
CA TYR A 727 -19.00 29.41 -12.95
C TYR A 727 -19.12 27.90 -12.75
N TYR A 728 -18.61 27.12 -13.71
CA TYR A 728 -18.80 25.67 -13.77
C TYR A 728 -17.51 24.88 -13.54
N ALA A 729 -17.68 23.72 -12.91
CA ALA A 729 -16.67 22.70 -12.72
C ALA A 729 -16.87 21.55 -13.72
N PHE A 730 -15.83 21.24 -14.47
CA PHE A 730 -15.76 20.18 -15.48
C PHE A 730 -14.96 19.01 -14.92
N VAL A 731 -15.60 17.86 -14.77
CA VAL A 731 -15.02 16.67 -14.13
C VAL A 731 -15.16 15.47 -15.05
N ALA A 732 -14.06 14.84 -15.42
CA ALA A 732 -14.09 13.57 -16.15
C ALA A 732 -14.58 12.43 -15.25
N ASN A 733 -15.21 11.42 -15.86
CA ASN A 733 -15.87 10.33 -15.12
C ASN A 733 -14.93 9.42 -14.30
N GLY A 734 -13.63 9.43 -14.60
CA GLY A 734 -12.61 8.64 -13.91
C GLY A 734 -12.47 7.20 -14.42
N TYR A 735 -11.71 6.38 -13.69
CA TYR A 735 -11.45 4.96 -13.98
C TYR A 735 -12.27 4.00 -13.12
N LYS A 736 -12.56 2.83 -13.70
CA LYS A 736 -13.46 1.82 -13.12
C LYS A 736 -12.85 1.11 -11.92
N ALA A 737 -13.64 0.96 -10.86
CA ALA A 737 -13.34 0.12 -9.69
C ALA A 737 -13.32 -1.39 -10.04
N LYS A 738 -12.54 -2.22 -9.34
CA LYS A 738 -12.54 -3.67 -9.62
C LYS A 738 -13.88 -4.33 -9.26
N ASN A 739 -14.60 -3.75 -8.29
CA ASN A 739 -15.90 -4.24 -7.88
C ASN A 739 -16.96 -4.10 -9.00
N ALA A 740 -17.45 -5.22 -9.52
CA ALA A 740 -18.47 -5.26 -10.57
C ALA A 740 -19.85 -4.69 -10.15
N ALA A 741 -20.12 -4.54 -8.85
CA ALA A 741 -21.35 -3.89 -8.37
C ALA A 741 -21.34 -2.36 -8.58
N VAL A 742 -20.18 -1.77 -8.83
CA VAL A 742 -20.05 -0.35 -9.17
C VAL A 742 -20.38 -0.17 -10.66
N SER A 743 -21.50 0.50 -10.95
CA SER A 743 -21.90 0.81 -12.32
C SER A 743 -20.94 1.80 -12.96
N TYR A 744 -20.64 1.59 -14.25
CA TYR A 744 -19.75 2.46 -15.02
C TYR A 744 -20.38 2.92 -16.33
N GLU A 745 -20.00 4.11 -16.78
CA GLU A 745 -20.45 4.66 -18.06
C GLU A 745 -19.28 4.69 -19.06
N SER A 746 -19.59 4.93 -20.33
CA SER A 746 -18.56 5.29 -21.32
C SER A 746 -17.87 6.61 -20.94
N PRO A 747 -16.72 6.96 -21.54
CA PRO A 747 -16.03 8.21 -21.24
C PRO A 747 -17.00 9.41 -21.26
N THR A 748 -17.05 10.14 -20.15
CA THR A 748 -18.11 11.12 -19.90
C THR A 748 -17.56 12.35 -19.17
N LEU A 749 -18.01 13.53 -19.61
CA LEU A 749 -17.75 14.81 -18.95
C LEU A 749 -18.94 15.20 -18.08
N TYR A 750 -18.70 15.41 -16.79
CA TYR A 750 -19.67 15.91 -15.81
C TYR A 750 -19.47 17.41 -15.59
N ILE A 751 -20.57 18.15 -15.48
CA ILE A 751 -20.57 19.60 -15.31
C ILE A 751 -21.41 19.97 -14.09
N TYR A 752 -20.81 20.71 -13.16
CA TYR A 752 -21.42 21.16 -11.91
C TYR A 752 -21.37 22.68 -11.79
N ASP A 753 -22.37 23.28 -11.16
CA ASP A 753 -22.33 24.69 -10.77
C ASP A 753 -21.43 24.88 -9.56
N MET A 754 -20.29 25.56 -9.72
CA MET A 754 -19.28 25.66 -8.67
C MET A 754 -19.79 26.48 -7.47
N LEU A 755 -20.58 27.53 -7.73
CA LEU A 755 -20.94 28.52 -6.71
C LEU A 755 -22.45 28.77 -6.58
N GLY A 756 -23.29 28.37 -7.54
CA GLY A 756 -24.71 28.68 -7.55
C GLY A 756 -25.01 30.18 -7.67
N GLN A 757 -24.11 30.93 -8.33
CA GLN A 757 -24.14 32.38 -8.41
C GLN A 757 -24.07 32.88 -9.85
N GLU A 758 -24.64 34.05 -10.07
CA GLU A 758 -24.62 34.79 -11.33
C GLU A 758 -23.32 35.62 -11.47
N PHE A 759 -22.80 35.66 -12.70
CA PHE A 759 -21.58 36.38 -13.10
C PHE A 759 -21.83 37.38 -14.23
N GLY A 760 -23.04 37.41 -14.79
CA GLY A 760 -23.41 38.34 -15.86
C GLY A 760 -23.21 39.81 -15.48
N THR A 761 -22.96 40.65 -16.48
CA THR A 761 -22.61 42.05 -16.28
C THR A 761 -23.73 42.90 -15.66
N ASP A 762 -24.99 42.48 -15.68
CA ASP A 762 -26.06 43.21 -14.96
C ASP A 762 -26.01 42.95 -13.44
N THR A 763 -25.18 42.01 -12.97
CA THR A 763 -25.01 41.70 -11.56
C THR A 763 -24.07 42.70 -10.90
N THR A 764 -24.53 43.40 -9.87
CA THR A 764 -23.78 44.49 -9.24
C THR A 764 -23.76 44.33 -7.73
N LYS A 765 -22.92 45.13 -7.05
CA LYS A 765 -22.94 45.22 -5.57
C LYS A 765 -24.30 45.66 -4.97
N THR A 766 -25.16 46.28 -5.77
CA THR A 766 -26.50 46.72 -5.36
C THR A 766 -27.59 45.69 -5.63
N SER A 767 -27.25 44.55 -6.25
CA SER A 767 -28.19 43.45 -6.45
C SER A 767 -28.73 42.95 -5.11
N GLY A 768 -30.04 42.62 -5.09
CA GLY A 768 -30.72 42.12 -3.90
C GLY A 768 -30.16 40.77 -3.44
N ASP A 769 -29.89 39.91 -4.42
CA ASP A 769 -29.29 38.58 -4.36
C ASP A 769 -28.47 38.37 -5.65
N ILE A 770 -27.47 37.49 -5.60
CA ILE A 770 -26.67 37.06 -6.76
C ILE A 770 -26.78 35.56 -7.03
N SER A 771 -27.71 34.84 -6.36
CA SER A 771 -28.01 33.46 -6.69
C SER A 771 -28.56 33.33 -8.11
N ASN A 772 -28.13 32.28 -8.81
CA ASN A 772 -28.68 31.91 -10.12
C ASN A 772 -29.80 30.85 -10.02
N GLY A 773 -30.27 30.54 -8.79
CA GLY A 773 -31.27 29.51 -8.51
C GLY A 773 -30.71 28.11 -8.28
N ASN A 774 -29.41 27.89 -8.52
CA ASN A 774 -28.73 26.64 -8.18
C ASN A 774 -28.07 26.72 -6.79
N GLN A 775 -27.82 25.56 -6.21
CA GLN A 775 -26.94 25.43 -5.04
C GLN A 775 -25.48 25.25 -5.50
N PRO A 776 -24.49 25.62 -4.67
CA PRO A 776 -23.11 25.21 -4.91
C PRO A 776 -23.00 23.68 -5.08
N GLY A 777 -22.29 23.24 -6.12
CA GLY A 777 -22.16 21.84 -6.50
C GLY A 777 -23.36 21.23 -7.22
N GLN A 778 -24.35 22.04 -7.65
CA GLN A 778 -25.51 21.54 -8.37
C GLN A 778 -25.09 20.86 -9.67
N PHE A 779 -25.51 19.61 -9.87
CA PHE A 779 -25.28 18.90 -11.13
C PHE A 779 -26.07 19.56 -12.27
N ILE A 780 -25.36 19.93 -13.34
CA ILE A 780 -25.93 20.63 -14.51
C ILE A 780 -26.15 19.67 -15.67
N LYS A 781 -25.10 18.95 -16.07
CA LYS A 781 -25.13 18.10 -17.26
C LYS A 781 -24.08 17.00 -17.20
N LYS A 782 -24.39 15.86 -17.80
CA LYS A 782 -23.40 14.87 -18.25
C LYS A 782 -23.40 14.79 -19.78
N ILE A 783 -22.22 14.76 -20.38
CA ILE A 783 -22.01 14.61 -21.82
C ILE A 783 -21.17 13.36 -22.03
N SER A 784 -21.83 12.28 -22.43
CA SER A 784 -21.20 10.99 -22.74
C SER A 784 -20.79 10.93 -24.20
N VAL A 785 -19.61 10.36 -24.48
CA VAL A 785 -19.12 10.17 -25.86
C VAL A 785 -19.64 8.90 -26.52
N GLY A 786 -20.40 8.06 -25.79
CA GLY A 786 -20.89 6.75 -26.23
C GLY A 786 -19.82 5.66 -26.33
N GLY A 787 -20.24 4.42 -26.55
CA GLY A 787 -19.34 3.27 -26.73
C GLY A 787 -19.14 2.41 -25.47
N ALA A 788 -17.96 1.80 -25.34
CA ALA A 788 -17.60 0.93 -24.22
C ALA A 788 -17.36 1.72 -22.92
N GLU A 789 -17.53 1.06 -21.77
CA GLU A 789 -17.23 1.62 -20.45
C GLU A 789 -15.75 2.05 -20.35
N GLY A 790 -15.50 3.28 -19.91
CA GLY A 790 -14.14 3.78 -19.85
C GLY A 790 -13.98 5.19 -19.30
N ALA A 791 -12.73 5.61 -19.13
CA ALA A 791 -12.37 6.92 -18.60
C ALA A 791 -12.12 7.96 -19.69
N LEU A 792 -12.64 9.17 -19.47
CA LEU A 792 -12.23 10.39 -20.16
C LEU A 792 -11.01 10.99 -19.46
N SER A 793 -10.08 11.59 -20.20
CA SER A 793 -8.95 12.33 -19.62
C SER A 793 -9.34 13.74 -19.19
N SER A 794 -8.41 14.44 -18.54
CA SER A 794 -8.58 15.82 -18.08
C SER A 794 -8.95 16.76 -19.24
N PRO A 795 -10.02 17.57 -19.13
CA PRO A 795 -10.45 18.47 -20.21
C PRO A 795 -9.66 19.79 -20.21
N THR A 796 -9.33 20.29 -21.40
CA THR A 796 -8.80 21.65 -21.63
C THR A 796 -9.90 22.51 -22.23
N VAL A 797 -10.35 23.53 -21.50
CA VAL A 797 -11.42 24.45 -21.93
C VAL A 797 -10.82 25.67 -22.64
N VAL A 798 -11.53 26.22 -23.62
CA VAL A 798 -11.03 27.31 -24.48
C VAL A 798 -12.11 28.39 -24.62
N ASP A 799 -11.72 29.63 -24.38
CA ASP A 799 -12.44 30.83 -24.79
C ASP A 799 -11.80 31.38 -26.08
N VAL A 800 -12.61 31.47 -27.13
CA VAL A 800 -12.17 31.66 -28.51
C VAL A 800 -12.12 33.14 -28.90
N ASP A 801 -13.00 33.95 -28.33
CA ASP A 801 -13.18 35.37 -28.67
C ASP A 801 -12.77 36.34 -27.55
N PHE A 802 -12.20 35.78 -26.49
CA PHE A 802 -11.66 36.44 -25.33
C PHE A 802 -12.70 37.25 -24.54
N ASP A 803 -13.98 36.88 -24.56
CA ASP A 803 -15.07 37.64 -23.94
C ASP A 803 -15.34 37.42 -22.44
N GLY A 804 -14.74 36.41 -21.82
CA GLY A 804 -14.96 36.06 -20.42
C GLY A 804 -15.55 34.66 -20.22
N VAL A 805 -16.01 34.04 -21.30
CA VAL A 805 -16.85 32.84 -21.33
C VAL A 805 -16.21 31.75 -22.20
N ILE A 806 -16.09 30.53 -21.68
CA ILE A 806 -15.57 29.44 -22.51
C ILE A 806 -16.59 28.99 -23.56
N ASP A 807 -16.07 28.61 -24.74
CA ASP A 807 -16.85 28.18 -25.88
C ASP A 807 -16.81 26.67 -26.06
N ILE A 808 -15.63 26.08 -25.86
CA ILE A 808 -15.36 24.68 -26.19
C ILE A 808 -14.43 24.04 -25.16
N ALA A 809 -14.30 22.71 -25.23
CA ALA A 809 -13.24 21.99 -24.55
C ALA A 809 -12.73 20.80 -25.36
N TYR A 810 -11.49 20.39 -25.11
CA TYR A 810 -10.89 19.19 -25.68
C TYR A 810 -10.54 18.17 -24.60
N ALA A 811 -10.80 16.90 -24.83
CA ALA A 811 -10.37 15.82 -23.95
C ALA A 811 -10.08 14.54 -24.74
N GLY A 812 -9.14 13.75 -24.26
CA GLY A 812 -8.86 12.41 -24.76
C GLY A 812 -9.62 11.34 -23.98
N ASP A 813 -9.45 10.07 -24.36
CA ASP A 813 -9.94 8.94 -23.57
C ASP A 813 -8.93 7.79 -23.47
N GLN A 814 -9.21 6.84 -22.58
CA GLN A 814 -8.41 5.63 -22.38
C GLN A 814 -8.34 4.70 -23.61
N PHE A 815 -9.07 5.00 -24.69
CA PHE A 815 -9.07 4.22 -25.93
C PHE A 815 -8.31 4.95 -27.06
N GLY A 816 -7.70 6.10 -26.77
CA GLY A 816 -6.91 6.89 -27.72
C GLY A 816 -7.74 7.85 -28.58
N ASN A 817 -9.03 8.05 -28.31
CA ASN A 817 -9.84 9.01 -29.06
C ASN A 817 -9.66 10.44 -28.51
N LEU A 818 -9.79 11.45 -29.38
CA LEU A 818 -9.84 12.86 -29.01
C LEU A 818 -11.20 13.47 -29.36
N TYR A 819 -11.75 14.29 -28.46
CA TYR A 819 -13.06 14.91 -28.61
C TYR A 819 -13.02 16.42 -28.44
N ARG A 820 -13.95 17.11 -29.11
CA ARG A 820 -14.31 18.52 -28.91
C ARG A 820 -15.72 18.62 -28.32
N PHE A 821 -15.85 19.22 -27.15
CA PHE A 821 -17.11 19.59 -26.51
C PHE A 821 -17.44 21.04 -26.89
N ASP A 822 -18.70 21.31 -27.22
CA ASP A 822 -19.19 22.63 -27.66
C ASP A 822 -20.26 23.15 -26.69
N PHE A 823 -19.98 24.30 -26.09
CA PHE A 823 -20.80 24.96 -25.08
C PHE A 823 -21.52 26.22 -25.61
N ARG A 824 -21.45 26.49 -26.92
CA ARG A 824 -22.05 27.66 -27.59
C ARG A 824 -23.56 27.56 -27.79
N SER A 825 -24.27 27.14 -26.75
CA SER A 825 -25.73 27.03 -26.69
C SER A 825 -26.20 26.93 -25.24
N ALA A 826 -27.51 26.84 -25.03
CA ALA A 826 -28.04 26.53 -23.70
C ALA A 826 -27.56 25.13 -23.23
N PRO A 827 -27.50 24.86 -21.90
CA PRO A 827 -26.97 23.59 -21.38
C PRO A 827 -27.61 22.31 -21.94
N SER A 828 -28.87 22.38 -22.38
CA SER A 828 -29.56 21.27 -23.04
C SER A 828 -29.02 20.95 -24.44
N GLY A 829 -28.44 21.94 -25.13
CA GLY A 829 -27.92 21.86 -26.49
C GLY A 829 -26.41 21.61 -26.59
N TRP A 830 -25.67 21.60 -25.47
CA TRP A 830 -24.25 21.27 -25.46
C TRP A 830 -24.00 19.89 -26.07
N LYS A 831 -22.99 19.80 -26.94
CA LYS A 831 -22.71 18.60 -27.75
C LYS A 831 -21.24 18.21 -27.72
N VAL A 832 -20.94 17.00 -28.17
CA VAL A 832 -19.57 16.49 -28.32
C VAL A 832 -19.37 15.96 -29.74
N ASN A 833 -18.21 16.25 -30.32
CA ASN A 833 -17.76 15.76 -31.62
C ASN A 833 -16.44 15.00 -31.46
N LYS A 834 -16.30 13.86 -32.14
CA LYS A 834 -15.04 13.10 -32.18
C LYS A 834 -14.13 13.68 -33.26
N MET A 835 -12.90 14.06 -32.88
CA MET A 835 -11.89 14.63 -33.77
C MET A 835 -10.92 13.57 -34.29
N TYR A 836 -10.64 12.57 -33.48
CA TYR A 836 -9.71 11.49 -33.81
C TYR A 836 -10.21 10.18 -33.22
N THR A 837 -10.27 9.14 -34.03
CA THR A 837 -10.39 7.76 -33.58
C THR A 837 -8.99 7.17 -33.52
N GLY A 838 -8.46 6.98 -32.30
CA GLY A 838 -7.14 6.39 -32.08
C GLY A 838 -7.14 4.88 -32.03
N ILE A 839 -6.02 4.35 -31.56
CA ILE A 839 -5.81 2.91 -31.35
C ILE A 839 -5.91 2.66 -29.83
N PRO A 840 -6.63 1.62 -29.37
CA PRO A 840 -6.79 1.34 -27.94
C PRO A 840 -5.49 1.13 -27.15
N THR A 841 -4.39 0.73 -27.81
CA THR A 841 -3.06 0.60 -27.20
C THR A 841 -2.30 1.93 -27.08
N GLN A 842 -2.90 3.04 -27.52
CA GLN A 842 -2.37 4.39 -27.43
C GLN A 842 -3.34 5.28 -26.62
N PRO A 843 -3.56 5.00 -25.33
CA PRO A 843 -4.51 5.76 -24.51
C PRO A 843 -4.05 7.22 -24.38
N ILE A 844 -5.00 8.16 -24.32
CA ILE A 844 -4.72 9.56 -23.98
C ILE A 844 -5.14 9.75 -22.52
N THR A 845 -4.18 9.74 -21.61
CA THR A 845 -4.43 9.85 -20.15
C THR A 845 -4.22 11.27 -19.62
N SER A 846 -3.43 12.09 -20.31
CA SER A 846 -3.18 13.49 -19.98
C SER A 846 -4.16 14.45 -20.68
N ALA A 847 -4.22 15.69 -20.19
CA ALA A 847 -4.94 16.77 -20.89
C ALA A 847 -4.22 17.15 -22.19
N PRO A 848 -4.95 17.44 -23.29
CA PRO A 848 -4.36 18.10 -24.44
C PRO A 848 -3.98 19.55 -24.09
N ALA A 849 -3.08 20.16 -24.86
CA ALA A 849 -2.85 21.60 -24.85
C ALA A 849 -3.30 22.21 -26.18
N VAL A 850 -3.59 23.50 -26.21
CA VAL A 850 -4.02 24.17 -27.44
C VAL A 850 -3.14 25.38 -27.73
N TYR A 851 -2.96 25.61 -29.02
CA TYR A 851 -2.30 26.77 -29.58
C TYR A 851 -3.26 27.52 -30.51
N ARG A 852 -3.41 28.83 -30.32
CA ARG A 852 -4.18 29.67 -31.24
C ARG A 852 -3.31 30.09 -32.41
N LYS A 853 -3.68 29.68 -33.62
CA LYS A 853 -2.94 30.02 -34.83
C LYS A 853 -3.39 31.36 -35.40
N ASP A 854 -4.69 31.49 -35.69
CA ASP A 854 -5.30 32.70 -36.23
C ASP A 854 -6.84 32.64 -36.12
N GLY A 855 -7.47 33.63 -35.51
CA GLY A 855 -8.94 33.69 -35.36
C GLY A 855 -9.53 32.42 -34.77
N ASN A 856 -10.36 31.72 -35.56
CA ASN A 856 -11.03 30.45 -35.22
C ASN A 856 -10.17 29.20 -35.48
N LYS A 857 -8.89 29.36 -35.82
CA LYS A 857 -7.97 28.25 -36.14
C LYS A 857 -7.05 27.96 -34.97
N TYR A 858 -7.10 26.72 -34.51
CA TYR A 858 -6.37 26.21 -33.35
C TYR A 858 -5.55 24.99 -33.73
N VAL A 859 -4.55 24.68 -32.91
CA VAL A 859 -3.84 23.39 -32.98
C VAL A 859 -3.92 22.74 -31.60
N VAL A 860 -4.53 21.55 -31.55
CA VAL A 860 -4.66 20.74 -30.34
C VAL A 860 -3.52 19.72 -30.32
N ILE A 861 -2.63 19.83 -29.34
CA ILE A 861 -1.47 18.95 -29.16
C ILE A 861 -1.68 18.02 -27.97
N PHE A 862 -1.37 16.74 -28.14
CA PHE A 862 -1.46 15.73 -27.10
C PHE A 862 -0.42 14.63 -27.31
N GLY A 863 -0.18 13.84 -26.26
CA GLY A 863 0.62 12.63 -26.34
C GLY A 863 -0.17 11.42 -25.84
N THR A 864 0.26 10.23 -26.23
CA THR A 864 -0.35 8.96 -25.82
C THR A 864 0.53 8.21 -24.82
N GLY A 865 -0.10 7.41 -23.98
CA GLY A 865 0.55 6.67 -22.91
C GLY A 865 -0.29 6.53 -21.65
N SER A 866 0.06 5.56 -20.82
CA SER A 866 -0.47 5.38 -19.46
C SER A 866 0.66 4.94 -18.52
N ASP A 867 0.61 5.41 -17.27
CA ASP A 867 1.41 4.92 -16.14
C ASP A 867 0.58 4.78 -14.86
N ILE A 868 -0.71 4.47 -15.05
CA ILE A 868 -1.74 4.35 -14.01
C ILE A 868 -1.86 2.91 -13.49
N PHE A 869 -1.62 1.92 -14.37
CA PHE A 869 -1.81 0.50 -14.10
C PHE A 869 -0.48 -0.23 -13.94
N GLU A 870 -0.46 -1.32 -13.17
CA GLU A 870 0.75 -2.10 -12.93
C GLU A 870 1.39 -2.63 -14.23
N ASP A 871 0.55 -3.03 -15.19
CA ASP A 871 0.98 -3.57 -16.48
C ASP A 871 1.59 -2.51 -17.41
N ASP A 872 1.33 -1.22 -17.18
CA ASP A 872 1.88 -0.13 -18.00
C ASP A 872 3.41 -0.09 -17.97
N ARG A 873 4.03 -0.67 -16.92
CA ARG A 873 5.49 -0.80 -16.79
C ARG A 873 6.13 -1.73 -17.82
N LYS A 874 5.35 -2.65 -18.39
CA LYS A 874 5.81 -3.63 -19.38
C LYS A 874 5.22 -3.37 -20.77
N ASP A 875 4.47 -2.27 -20.93
CA ASP A 875 3.80 -1.96 -22.18
C ASP A 875 4.83 -1.57 -23.27
N MET A 876 4.91 -2.40 -24.30
CA MET A 876 5.82 -2.21 -25.44
C MET A 876 5.15 -1.54 -26.64
N ASN A 877 3.83 -1.27 -26.58
CA ASN A 877 3.11 -0.67 -27.70
C ASN A 877 3.61 0.74 -28.00
N GLN A 878 3.96 1.00 -29.25
CA GLN A 878 4.47 2.30 -29.66
C GLN A 878 3.46 3.42 -29.39
N GLN A 879 3.90 4.49 -28.74
CA GLN A 879 3.11 5.68 -28.45
C GLN A 879 3.46 6.83 -29.41
N MET A 880 2.76 7.97 -29.29
CA MET A 880 2.97 9.11 -30.17
C MET A 880 2.74 10.46 -29.48
N ILE A 881 3.25 11.52 -30.12
CA ILE A 881 2.83 12.91 -29.94
C ILE A 881 2.11 13.33 -31.22
N MET A 882 0.99 14.03 -31.10
CA MET A 882 0.20 14.46 -32.24
C MET A 882 -0.33 15.88 -32.06
N GLY A 883 -0.37 16.66 -33.14
CA GLY A 883 -1.03 17.95 -33.23
C GLY A 883 -2.09 17.96 -34.32
N ILE A 884 -3.32 18.39 -33.99
CA ILE A 884 -4.46 18.46 -34.92
C ILE A 884 -4.86 19.93 -35.11
N HIS A 885 -4.89 20.41 -36.34
CA HIS A 885 -5.39 21.73 -36.71
C HIS A 885 -6.92 21.69 -36.72
N ASP A 886 -7.56 22.46 -35.84
CA ASP A 886 -9.01 22.60 -35.77
C ASP A 886 -9.46 23.97 -36.29
N ASP A 887 -10.59 24.00 -36.99
CA ASP A 887 -11.26 25.22 -37.45
C ASP A 887 -12.68 25.26 -36.86
N LEU A 888 -12.90 26.21 -35.95
CA LEU A 888 -14.13 26.30 -35.17
C LEU A 888 -15.33 26.83 -35.94
N THR A 889 -15.15 27.18 -37.23
CA THR A 889 -16.25 27.54 -38.13
C THR A 889 -17.02 26.32 -38.66
N GLN A 890 -16.50 25.12 -38.42
CA GLN A 890 -17.09 23.85 -38.85
C GLN A 890 -17.02 22.78 -37.75
N ASP A 891 -17.83 21.73 -37.89
CA ASP A 891 -17.67 20.53 -37.06
C ASP A 891 -16.36 19.81 -37.47
N PRO A 892 -15.62 19.22 -36.50
CA PRO A 892 -14.31 18.67 -36.78
C PRO A 892 -14.48 17.38 -37.61
N VAL A 893 -13.56 17.14 -38.54
CA VAL A 893 -13.53 15.88 -39.28
C VAL A 893 -12.86 14.82 -38.42
N ASN A 894 -13.53 13.68 -38.24
CA ASN A 894 -12.96 12.55 -37.52
C ASN A 894 -11.78 11.93 -38.29
N LEU A 895 -10.56 12.13 -37.81
CA LEU A 895 -9.34 11.55 -38.37
C LEU A 895 -9.16 10.10 -37.92
N LEU A 896 -8.62 9.26 -38.80
CA LEU A 896 -8.24 7.87 -38.51
C LEU A 896 -6.70 7.73 -38.47
N PRO A 897 -6.12 6.69 -37.84
CA PRO A 897 -4.67 6.61 -37.60
C PRO A 897 -3.79 6.58 -38.86
N ASN A 898 -4.35 6.15 -40.01
CA ASN A 898 -3.67 6.05 -41.31
C ASN A 898 -4.15 7.10 -42.33
N ASP A 899 -4.81 8.16 -41.86
CA ASP A 899 -5.32 9.21 -42.74
C ASP A 899 -4.19 9.99 -43.39
N SER A 900 -4.25 10.20 -44.71
CA SER A 900 -3.22 10.94 -45.46
C SER A 900 -3.09 12.41 -45.05
N ARG A 901 -4.08 12.94 -44.32
CA ARG A 901 -4.05 14.29 -43.76
C ARG A 901 -3.15 14.41 -42.51
N ILE A 902 -2.58 13.30 -42.03
CA ILE A 902 -1.63 13.27 -40.91
C ILE A 902 -0.21 13.20 -41.47
N ALA A 903 0.57 14.27 -41.31
CA ALA A 903 1.99 14.28 -41.68
C ALA A 903 2.84 13.54 -40.62
N GLN A 904 3.64 12.56 -41.03
CA GLN A 904 4.59 11.90 -40.13
C GLN A 904 5.87 12.75 -39.98
N GLN A 905 6.23 13.08 -38.76
CA GLN A 905 7.51 13.66 -38.37
C GLN A 905 8.42 12.56 -37.81
N ALA A 906 9.74 12.75 -37.93
CA ALA A 906 10.76 11.82 -37.44
C ALA A 906 11.81 12.58 -36.62
N PHE A 907 12.49 11.89 -35.71
CA PHE A 907 13.64 12.44 -35.00
C PHE A 907 14.82 11.49 -35.07
N THR A 908 16.01 12.06 -35.01
CA THR A 908 17.25 11.35 -34.69
C THR A 908 17.62 11.60 -33.24
N SER A 909 18.21 10.60 -32.60
CA SER A 909 18.61 10.67 -31.20
C SER A 909 20.06 10.25 -31.05
N ASP A 910 20.81 10.96 -30.21
CA ASP A 910 21.95 10.39 -29.50
C ASP A 910 21.57 10.18 -28.01
N ASN A 911 22.52 9.74 -27.17
CA ASN A 911 22.22 9.47 -25.75
C ASN A 911 21.86 10.71 -24.93
N LYS A 912 22.05 11.93 -25.46
CA LYS A 912 21.87 13.20 -24.74
C LYS A 912 20.82 14.11 -25.38
N ILE A 913 20.71 14.09 -26.71
CA ILE A 913 19.99 15.08 -27.50
C ILE A 913 19.16 14.40 -28.59
N ARG A 914 17.95 14.92 -28.81
CA ARG A 914 17.11 14.60 -29.98
C ARG A 914 17.06 15.76 -30.95
N LYS A 915 16.98 15.45 -32.25
CA LYS A 915 16.80 16.41 -33.35
C LYS A 915 15.64 15.95 -34.21
N ILE A 916 14.61 16.78 -34.39
CA ILE A 916 13.50 16.46 -35.28
C ILE A 916 13.92 16.78 -36.72
N GLU A 917 13.86 15.77 -37.59
CA GLU A 917 14.12 15.92 -39.02
C GLU A 917 12.98 16.70 -39.66
N VAL A 918 13.32 17.69 -40.50
CA VAL A 918 12.33 18.54 -41.18
C VAL A 918 11.55 17.70 -42.19
N ASN A 919 10.28 17.40 -41.91
CA ASN A 919 9.38 16.72 -42.83
C ASN A 919 8.32 17.66 -43.43
N ASN A 920 7.86 17.29 -44.63
CA ASN A 920 6.97 17.99 -45.56
C ASN A 920 5.54 18.31 -45.04
N PHE A 921 5.39 18.88 -43.84
CA PHE A 921 4.09 19.38 -43.39
C PHE A 921 3.64 20.52 -44.30
N ASP A 922 2.68 20.25 -45.17
CA ASP A 922 1.97 21.24 -45.97
C ASP A 922 0.60 21.55 -45.33
N PRO A 923 0.37 22.77 -44.81
CA PRO A 923 -0.90 23.16 -44.20
C PRO A 923 -2.08 23.19 -45.19
N LYS A 924 -1.86 23.03 -46.50
CA LYS A 924 -2.93 22.92 -47.50
C LYS A 924 -3.53 21.52 -47.59
N THR A 925 -2.75 20.49 -47.28
CA THR A 925 -3.14 19.08 -47.46
C THR A 925 -3.17 18.30 -46.16
N HIS A 926 -2.42 18.75 -45.15
CA HIS A 926 -2.37 18.13 -43.84
C HIS A 926 -3.18 18.93 -42.83
N SER A 927 -4.06 18.24 -42.11
CA SER A 927 -4.81 18.78 -40.97
C SER A 927 -4.20 18.34 -39.63
N ALA A 928 -3.17 17.49 -39.65
CA ALA A 928 -2.49 17.04 -38.45
C ALA A 928 -1.03 16.64 -38.73
N TRP A 929 -0.25 16.52 -37.66
CA TRP A 929 1.09 15.95 -37.69
C TRP A 929 1.26 14.98 -36.52
N ARG A 930 2.15 13.99 -36.67
CA ARG A 930 2.44 12.95 -35.67
C ARG A 930 3.93 12.69 -35.57
N ILE A 931 4.44 12.53 -34.35
CA ILE A 931 5.77 11.98 -34.03
C ILE A 931 5.54 10.65 -33.32
N ASN A 932 6.08 9.56 -33.86
CA ASN A 932 6.07 8.27 -33.15
C ASN A 932 7.20 8.26 -32.14
N LEU A 933 6.91 7.85 -30.91
CA LEU A 933 7.89 7.69 -29.85
C LEU A 933 8.60 6.33 -29.96
N GLU A 934 9.69 6.14 -29.22
CA GLU A 934 10.44 4.89 -29.26
C GLU A 934 9.56 3.71 -28.77
N PRO A 935 9.44 2.61 -29.54
CA PRO A 935 8.71 1.43 -29.10
C PRO A 935 9.47 0.70 -27.99
N GLY A 936 8.78 -0.17 -27.25
CA GLY A 936 9.46 -1.02 -26.28
C GLY A 936 10.40 -2.02 -26.94
N ALA A 937 11.45 -2.41 -26.23
CA ALA A 937 12.45 -3.35 -26.69
C ALA A 937 12.98 -4.21 -25.53
N ILE A 938 13.60 -5.34 -25.85
CA ILE A 938 14.35 -6.13 -24.87
C ILE A 938 15.83 -5.84 -25.09
N SER A 939 16.48 -5.31 -24.06
CA SER A 939 17.93 -5.07 -24.03
C SER A 939 18.68 -6.38 -24.27
N THR A 940 19.55 -6.38 -25.29
CA THR A 940 20.33 -7.55 -25.69
C THR A 940 21.54 -7.80 -24.79
N SER A 941 21.96 -6.81 -23.99
CA SER A 941 23.15 -6.90 -23.13
C SER A 941 22.85 -7.50 -21.75
N ASP A 942 21.67 -7.23 -21.19
CA ASP A 942 21.32 -7.63 -19.82
C ASP A 942 19.90 -8.22 -19.67
N GLY A 943 19.15 -8.37 -20.77
CA GLY A 943 17.82 -8.98 -20.80
C GLY A 943 16.70 -8.12 -20.22
N ARG A 944 16.94 -6.83 -19.94
CA ARG A 944 15.92 -5.90 -19.44
C ARG A 944 14.85 -5.63 -20.48
N THR A 945 13.59 -5.61 -20.08
CA THR A 945 12.51 -5.02 -20.87
C THR A 945 12.56 -3.50 -20.72
N VAL A 946 12.71 -2.79 -21.81
CA VAL A 946 12.52 -1.35 -21.92
C VAL A 946 11.11 -1.15 -22.46
N ALA A 947 10.23 -0.55 -21.66
CA ALA A 947 8.89 -0.20 -22.08
C ALA A 947 8.91 0.86 -23.19
N SER A 948 7.79 0.98 -23.89
CA SER A 948 7.58 2.08 -24.83
C SER A 948 7.73 3.44 -24.15
N GLU A 949 8.34 4.37 -24.86
CA GLU A 949 8.37 5.77 -24.46
C GLU A 949 6.95 6.35 -24.53
N LYS A 950 6.54 7.10 -23.50
CA LYS A 950 5.14 7.53 -23.36
C LYS A 950 4.99 8.95 -22.79
N VAL A 951 3.89 9.62 -23.11
CA VAL A 951 3.57 10.97 -22.62
C VAL A 951 2.32 10.92 -21.74
N VAL A 952 2.52 11.19 -20.46
CA VAL A 952 1.50 11.09 -19.40
C VAL A 952 1.25 12.41 -18.68
N SER A 953 1.84 13.51 -19.17
CA SER A 953 1.68 14.86 -18.63
C SER A 953 1.20 15.83 -19.71
N LYS A 954 0.45 16.87 -19.30
CA LYS A 954 -0.08 17.90 -20.22
C LYS A 954 1.10 18.64 -20.89
N PRO A 955 1.15 18.79 -22.22
CA PRO A 955 2.13 19.66 -22.86
C PRO A 955 2.05 21.10 -22.34
N GLN A 956 3.19 21.75 -22.08
CA GLN A 956 3.22 23.17 -21.67
C GLN A 956 3.51 24.06 -22.88
N MET A 957 2.72 25.13 -23.05
CA MET A 957 2.81 26.01 -24.21
C MET A 957 3.53 27.32 -23.85
N LEU A 958 4.50 27.74 -24.67
CA LEU A 958 5.11 29.07 -24.62
C LEU A 958 5.40 29.54 -26.05
N LEU A 959 4.82 30.68 -26.46
CA LEU A 959 4.76 31.10 -27.87
C LEU A 959 4.19 29.95 -28.74
N SER A 960 4.84 29.61 -29.86
CA SER A 960 4.49 28.45 -30.69
C SER A 960 5.24 27.17 -30.32
N THR A 961 5.90 27.11 -29.16
CA THR A 961 6.64 25.93 -28.69
C THR A 961 5.82 25.17 -27.66
N ALA A 962 5.66 23.87 -27.87
CA ALA A 962 5.17 22.92 -26.89
C ALA A 962 6.35 22.21 -26.20
N TYR A 963 6.38 22.28 -24.88
CA TYR A 963 7.31 21.53 -24.04
C TYR A 963 6.64 20.27 -23.53
N ILE A 964 7.25 19.12 -23.82
CA ILE A 964 6.69 17.80 -23.54
C ILE A 964 7.72 16.97 -22.79
N THR A 965 7.33 16.42 -21.65
CA THR A 965 8.11 15.42 -20.92
C THR A 965 7.57 14.03 -21.24
N SER A 966 8.42 13.15 -21.77
CA SER A 966 8.11 11.72 -21.96
C SER A 966 8.90 10.86 -20.98
N ARG A 967 8.36 9.68 -20.66
CA ARG A 967 8.94 8.72 -19.71
C ARG A 967 9.22 7.38 -20.39
N ILE A 968 10.30 6.73 -19.99
CA ILE A 968 10.69 5.38 -20.41
C ILE A 968 10.95 4.57 -19.15
N TYR A 969 10.27 3.42 -19.02
CA TYR A 969 10.45 2.51 -17.89
C TYR A 969 11.32 1.32 -18.30
N GLU A 970 12.22 0.92 -17.41
CA GLU A 970 13.01 -0.28 -17.53
C GLU A 970 12.57 -1.28 -16.47
N TYR A 971 12.52 -2.55 -16.86
CA TYR A 971 12.06 -3.64 -16.02
C TYR A 971 12.93 -4.88 -16.22
N LYS A 972 13.43 -5.46 -15.13
CA LYS A 972 14.07 -6.76 -15.10
C LYS A 972 13.46 -7.60 -14.00
N GLU A 973 12.89 -8.72 -14.36
CA GLU A 973 12.55 -9.76 -13.39
C GLU A 973 13.61 -10.86 -13.48
N THR A 974 14.34 -11.07 -12.38
CA THR A 974 15.28 -12.18 -12.25
C THR A 974 14.72 -13.10 -11.19
N ALA A 975 14.05 -14.16 -11.61
CA ALA A 975 13.65 -15.24 -10.73
C ALA A 975 14.72 -16.34 -10.76
N THR A 976 15.24 -16.72 -9.59
CA THR A 976 16.04 -17.94 -9.47
C THR A 976 15.06 -19.11 -9.46
N ALA A 977 14.98 -19.85 -10.56
CA ALA A 977 14.18 -21.07 -10.60
C ALA A 977 14.71 -22.04 -9.52
N LEU A 978 13.78 -22.62 -8.75
CA LEU A 978 14.14 -23.70 -7.83
C LEU A 978 14.74 -24.86 -8.64
N PRO A 979 15.79 -25.54 -8.14
CA PRO A 979 16.31 -26.74 -8.78
C PRO A 979 15.23 -27.80 -8.98
N SER A 980 15.38 -28.62 -10.02
CA SER A 980 14.46 -29.73 -10.29
C SER A 980 14.39 -30.67 -9.08
N GLY A 981 13.19 -30.85 -8.50
CA GLY A 981 12.95 -31.67 -7.31
C GLY A 981 12.75 -30.90 -6.01
N ALA A 982 13.06 -29.60 -5.95
CA ALA A 982 12.79 -28.77 -4.77
C ALA A 982 11.30 -28.37 -4.69
N THR A 983 10.72 -28.41 -3.48
CA THR A 983 9.29 -28.12 -3.27
C THR A 983 9.09 -26.73 -2.68
N LYS A 984 8.29 -25.88 -3.34
CA LYS A 984 7.99 -24.52 -2.87
C LYS A 984 7.34 -24.56 -1.48
N GLY A 985 7.91 -23.78 -0.55
CA GLY A 985 7.47 -23.75 0.86
C GLY A 985 8.01 -24.87 1.74
N ASN A 986 8.85 -25.77 1.21
CA ASN A 986 9.53 -26.82 1.97
C ASN A 986 10.86 -27.19 1.29
N THR A 987 11.81 -26.25 1.25
CA THR A 987 13.12 -26.42 0.61
C THR A 987 14.19 -25.59 1.32
N CYS A 988 15.45 -25.96 1.19
CA CYS A 988 16.59 -25.15 1.66
C CYS A 988 17.16 -24.20 0.61
N PHE A 989 16.62 -24.23 -0.61
CA PHE A 989 16.94 -23.27 -1.66
C PHE A 989 16.16 -21.96 -1.45
N GLU A 990 16.81 -20.84 -1.71
CA GLU A 990 16.17 -19.53 -1.70
C GLU A 990 15.61 -19.21 -3.08
N GLU A 991 14.33 -18.83 -3.15
CA GLU A 991 13.70 -18.33 -4.37
C GLU A 991 13.87 -16.81 -4.41
N ASN A 992 14.97 -16.35 -5.00
CA ASN A 992 15.21 -14.92 -5.18
C ASN A 992 14.45 -14.43 -6.42
N SER A 993 13.50 -13.52 -6.24
CA SER A 993 12.88 -12.76 -7.32
C SER A 993 13.34 -11.31 -7.23
N LYS A 994 14.37 -10.93 -7.98
CA LYS A 994 14.79 -9.54 -8.04
C LYS A 994 14.00 -8.83 -9.13
N VAL A 995 13.25 -7.79 -8.77
CA VAL A 995 12.60 -6.88 -9.72
C VAL A 995 13.42 -5.59 -9.78
N GLU A 996 14.31 -5.51 -10.76
CA GLU A 996 15.01 -4.25 -11.01
C GLU A 996 14.13 -3.38 -11.87
N THR A 997 13.94 -2.14 -11.45
CA THR A 997 13.32 -1.11 -12.29
C THR A 997 14.25 0.07 -12.41
N GLY A 998 14.09 0.78 -13.51
CA GLY A 998 14.76 2.03 -13.78
C GLY A 998 13.93 2.83 -14.76
N GLY A 999 14.48 3.94 -15.20
CA GLY A 999 13.88 4.67 -16.29
C GLY A 999 14.56 5.99 -16.55
N THR A 1000 14.23 6.53 -17.70
CA THR A 1000 14.74 7.82 -18.17
C THR A 1000 13.58 8.67 -18.66
N SER A 1001 13.84 9.94 -18.90
CA SER A 1001 12.84 10.85 -19.45
C SER A 1001 13.50 11.81 -20.42
N TRP A 1002 12.73 12.26 -21.39
CA TRP A 1002 13.12 13.31 -22.33
C TRP A 1002 12.32 14.56 -22.05
N LEU A 1003 12.99 15.71 -22.01
CA LEU A 1003 12.36 17.02 -22.11
C LEU A 1003 12.46 17.48 -23.56
N MET A 1004 11.34 17.57 -24.26
CA MET A 1004 11.26 17.95 -25.67
C MET A 1004 10.66 19.35 -25.86
N SER A 1005 11.13 20.07 -26.86
CA SER A 1005 10.59 21.35 -27.33
C SER A 1005 10.21 21.22 -28.81
N ILE A 1006 8.93 21.41 -29.13
CA ILE A 1006 8.34 21.12 -30.45
C ILE A 1006 7.57 22.34 -30.96
N ASP A 1007 7.75 22.73 -32.22
CA ASP A 1007 6.89 23.71 -32.88
C ASP A 1007 5.50 23.11 -33.09
N VAL A 1008 4.52 23.63 -32.38
CA VAL A 1008 3.15 23.10 -32.38
C VAL A 1008 2.48 23.15 -33.75
N ARG A 1009 2.92 24.03 -34.65
CA ARG A 1009 2.25 24.22 -35.95
C ARG A 1009 2.59 23.10 -36.93
N THR A 1010 3.79 22.56 -36.83
CA THR A 1010 4.39 21.65 -37.83
C THR A 1010 4.83 20.32 -37.23
N GLY A 1011 5.05 20.26 -35.91
CA GLY A 1011 5.68 19.12 -35.24
C GLY A 1011 7.20 19.06 -35.42
N THR A 1012 7.84 20.15 -35.86
CA THR A 1012 9.30 20.24 -36.07
C THR A 1012 10.03 20.86 -34.87
N ALA A 1013 11.35 20.99 -34.92
CA ALA A 1013 12.08 21.75 -33.90
C ALA A 1013 11.68 23.25 -33.94
N PRO A 1014 11.55 23.92 -32.78
CA PRO A 1014 11.23 25.36 -32.70
C PRO A 1014 12.41 26.22 -33.16
N THR A 1015 12.10 27.42 -33.66
CA THR A 1015 13.11 28.42 -34.07
C THR A 1015 13.04 29.67 -33.20
N TYR A 1016 14.17 30.34 -33.00
CA TYR A 1016 14.21 31.63 -32.27
C TYR A 1016 13.26 32.69 -32.81
N SER A 1017 12.96 32.66 -34.11
CA SER A 1017 12.10 33.66 -34.76
C SER A 1017 10.62 33.45 -34.50
N SER A 1018 10.22 32.26 -34.03
CA SER A 1018 8.81 31.90 -33.93
C SER A 1018 8.38 31.28 -32.60
N GLY A 1019 9.31 30.68 -31.85
CA GLY A 1019 9.04 30.08 -30.55
C GLY A 1019 10.16 30.33 -29.55
N THR A 1020 10.09 29.60 -28.44
CA THR A 1020 11.14 29.55 -27.42
C THR A 1020 11.99 28.29 -27.58
N VAL A 1021 13.26 28.41 -27.21
CA VAL A 1021 14.30 27.38 -27.32
C VAL A 1021 15.13 27.34 -26.04
N PHE A 1022 15.85 26.23 -25.82
CA PHE A 1022 16.82 26.16 -24.73
C PHE A 1022 18.00 27.11 -24.99
N LYS A 1023 18.36 27.92 -23.99
CA LYS A 1023 19.46 28.88 -24.08
C LYS A 1023 20.78 28.14 -24.36
N GLY A 1024 21.49 28.55 -25.42
CA GLY A 1024 22.83 28.04 -25.76
C GLY A 1024 22.89 26.77 -26.62
N GLU A 1025 21.77 26.12 -26.98
CA GLU A 1025 21.75 24.83 -27.69
C GLU A 1025 20.94 24.83 -29.01
N ALA A 1026 20.60 26.02 -29.50
CA ALA A 1026 19.36 26.24 -30.23
C ALA A 1026 19.34 25.94 -31.74
N GLU A 1027 20.36 25.37 -32.36
CA GLU A 1027 20.29 25.20 -33.82
C GLU A 1027 19.78 23.85 -34.31
N ASN A 1028 19.55 22.83 -33.48
CA ASN A 1028 18.93 21.56 -33.94
C ASN A 1028 18.25 20.72 -32.84
N THR A 1029 18.24 21.16 -31.58
CA THR A 1029 17.82 20.32 -30.45
C THR A 1029 16.31 20.39 -30.24
N ALA A 1030 15.65 19.24 -30.38
CA ALA A 1030 14.23 19.04 -30.12
C ALA A 1030 13.99 18.38 -28.75
N GLY A 1031 15.02 17.85 -28.08
CA GLY A 1031 14.90 17.40 -26.70
C GLY A 1031 16.22 17.03 -26.05
N LYS A 1032 16.20 16.94 -24.71
CA LYS A 1032 17.33 16.56 -23.86
C LYS A 1032 16.99 15.36 -22.99
N ASN A 1033 17.93 14.43 -22.85
CA ASN A 1033 17.79 13.29 -21.96
C ASN A 1033 18.12 13.70 -20.52
N LEU A 1034 17.18 13.45 -19.60
CA LEU A 1034 17.32 13.79 -18.19
C LEU A 1034 18.07 12.70 -17.39
N ASN A 1035 18.43 11.58 -18.03
CA ASN A 1035 19.12 10.41 -17.46
C ASN A 1035 18.46 9.81 -16.21
N SER A 1036 17.23 10.23 -15.92
CA SER A 1036 16.39 9.78 -14.81
C SER A 1036 14.95 10.11 -15.15
N ILE A 1037 14.00 9.42 -14.53
CA ILE A 1037 12.59 9.82 -14.63
C ILE A 1037 12.43 11.18 -13.95
N SER A 1038 11.67 12.06 -14.59
CA SER A 1038 11.35 13.37 -14.04
C SER A 1038 9.86 13.60 -13.89
N SER A 1039 9.51 14.54 -13.01
CA SER A 1039 8.19 15.16 -13.03
C SER A 1039 8.02 16.01 -14.30
N GLN A 1040 6.79 16.41 -14.59
CA GLN A 1040 6.52 17.44 -15.58
C GLN A 1040 7.33 18.71 -15.24
N GLY A 1041 7.99 19.30 -16.23
CA GLY A 1041 8.66 20.58 -16.06
C GLY A 1041 7.66 21.69 -15.76
N ALA A 1042 8.08 22.72 -15.03
CA ALA A 1042 7.32 23.96 -14.86
C ALA A 1042 8.07 25.10 -15.53
N ILE A 1043 7.40 25.78 -16.47
CA ILE A 1043 7.88 27.05 -17.02
C ILE A 1043 7.63 28.16 -15.99
N ILE A 1044 8.69 28.90 -15.63
CA ILE A 1044 8.67 29.91 -14.56
C ILE A 1044 9.35 31.19 -15.06
N ASP A 1045 8.87 32.38 -14.67
CA ASP A 1045 9.65 33.62 -14.80
C ASP A 1045 10.17 34.07 -13.44
N ALA A 1046 11.48 33.99 -13.24
CA ALA A 1046 12.09 34.18 -11.93
C ALA A 1046 12.16 35.64 -11.44
N ASN A 1047 11.74 36.62 -12.26
CA ASN A 1047 11.98 38.04 -11.99
C ASN A 1047 10.74 38.83 -11.53
N LYS A 1048 9.52 38.31 -11.64
CA LYS A 1048 8.29 39.08 -11.34
C LYS A 1048 7.15 38.13 -11.01
N VAL A 1049 6.57 38.29 -9.81
CA VAL A 1049 5.90 37.18 -9.13
C VAL A 1049 4.55 37.50 -8.45
N ALA A 1050 3.55 37.96 -9.20
CA ALA A 1050 2.14 37.96 -8.76
C ALA A 1050 1.29 37.04 -9.67
N PRO A 1051 0.77 35.88 -9.20
CA PRO A 1051 0.03 34.94 -10.05
C PRO A 1051 -0.96 35.73 -10.89
N ASP A 1052 -0.82 35.67 -12.22
CA ASP A 1052 -1.57 36.61 -13.03
C ASP A 1052 -3.05 36.46 -12.75
N ILE A 1053 -3.68 37.62 -12.66
CA ILE A 1053 -5.05 37.80 -12.25
C ILE A 1053 -5.99 37.59 -13.44
N GLU A 1054 -5.53 36.90 -14.49
CA GLU A 1054 -6.32 36.53 -15.66
C GLU A 1054 -6.04 35.07 -16.06
N ALA A 1055 -7.09 34.25 -16.05
CA ALA A 1055 -7.05 32.81 -16.26
C ALA A 1055 -7.05 32.43 -17.75
N ARG A 1056 -6.67 33.35 -18.62
CA ARG A 1056 -6.62 33.13 -20.08
C ARG A 1056 -5.18 33.04 -20.53
N LEU A 1057 -4.82 31.86 -21.02
CA LEU A 1057 -3.61 31.76 -21.80
C LEU A 1057 -3.81 32.53 -23.13
N PRO A 1058 -2.73 33.06 -23.71
CA PRO A 1058 -2.79 33.73 -25.01
C PRO A 1058 -3.33 32.86 -26.17
N ASN A 1059 -3.42 31.55 -25.93
CA ASN A 1059 -3.93 30.56 -26.87
C ASN A 1059 -5.44 30.32 -26.76
N GLY A 1060 -6.18 31.12 -25.97
CA GLY A 1060 -7.60 30.93 -25.71
C GLY A 1060 -7.89 29.87 -24.64
N ASP A 1061 -6.91 29.00 -24.33
CA ASP A 1061 -7.01 28.02 -23.25
C ASP A 1061 -7.22 28.71 -21.89
N HIS A 1062 -8.19 28.24 -21.14
CA HIS A 1062 -8.38 28.64 -19.76
C HIS A 1062 -7.65 27.66 -18.84
N GLU A 1063 -6.80 28.19 -17.96
CA GLU A 1063 -6.15 27.41 -16.90
C GLU A 1063 -6.64 27.83 -15.52
N ASP A 1064 -6.08 27.20 -14.49
CA ASP A 1064 -6.27 27.60 -13.11
C ASP A 1064 -5.77 29.02 -12.91
N GLY A 1065 -6.53 29.85 -12.22
CA GLY A 1065 -6.20 31.27 -12.13
C GLY A 1065 -7.42 32.13 -11.89
N VAL A 1066 -7.30 33.42 -12.15
CA VAL A 1066 -8.40 34.34 -11.91
C VAL A 1066 -9.33 34.40 -13.10
N ALA A 1067 -10.59 34.00 -12.92
CA ALA A 1067 -11.58 34.06 -13.97
C ALA A 1067 -11.70 35.48 -14.54
N SER A 1068 -11.68 35.60 -15.86
CA SER A 1068 -11.60 36.90 -16.50
C SER A 1068 -12.91 37.69 -16.36
N PRO A 1069 -12.84 39.02 -16.27
CA PRO A 1069 -14.04 39.86 -16.39
C PRO A 1069 -14.74 39.62 -17.72
N LEU A 1070 -16.06 39.79 -17.74
CA LEU A 1070 -16.84 39.73 -18.97
C LEU A 1070 -16.67 41.02 -19.77
N THR A 1071 -16.46 40.92 -21.07
CA THR A 1071 -16.50 42.09 -21.96
C THR A 1071 -17.94 42.59 -22.14
N PRO A 1072 -18.15 43.90 -22.40
CA PRO A 1072 -19.47 44.43 -22.71
C PRO A 1072 -20.14 43.68 -23.87
N PRO A 1073 -21.49 43.58 -23.88
CA PRO A 1073 -22.22 43.00 -25.01
C PRO A 1073 -21.86 43.69 -26.34
N GLY A 1074 -21.57 42.91 -27.39
CA GLY A 1074 -21.18 43.41 -28.72
C GLY A 1074 -19.70 43.74 -28.89
N GLU A 1075 -18.89 43.64 -27.83
CA GLU A 1075 -17.43 43.76 -27.89
C GLU A 1075 -16.78 42.37 -27.78
N LYS A 1076 -15.75 42.13 -28.60
CA LYS A 1076 -14.87 40.98 -28.46
C LYS A 1076 -13.71 41.32 -27.53
N GLY A 1077 -13.24 40.34 -26.77
CA GLY A 1077 -12.01 40.49 -26.04
C GLY A 1077 -10.84 40.75 -26.95
N THR A 1078 -9.82 41.43 -26.42
CA THR A 1078 -8.54 41.56 -27.14
C THR A 1078 -7.72 40.31 -26.84
N PRO A 1079 -7.37 39.50 -27.86
CA PRO A 1079 -6.49 38.36 -27.64
C PRO A 1079 -5.15 38.83 -27.05
N PRO A 1080 -4.61 38.16 -26.03
CA PRO A 1080 -3.28 38.48 -25.51
C PRO A 1080 -2.24 38.28 -26.62
N ARG A 1081 -1.21 39.14 -26.65
CA ARG A 1081 -0.09 39.00 -27.59
C ARG A 1081 0.75 37.78 -27.21
N ASN A 1082 0.85 36.78 -28.10
CA ASN A 1082 1.66 35.56 -27.92
C ASN A 1082 2.78 35.39 -28.95
N ASP A 1083 3.38 36.48 -29.43
CA ASP A 1083 4.31 36.44 -30.55
C ASP A 1083 5.76 36.82 -30.18
N CYS A 1084 6.00 37.28 -28.95
CA CYS A 1084 7.34 37.51 -28.38
C CYS A 1084 7.33 37.53 -26.83
N LEU A 1085 8.48 37.25 -26.22
CA LEU A 1085 8.77 37.44 -24.81
C LEU A 1085 9.06 38.93 -24.52
N ALA A 1086 8.78 39.40 -23.29
CA ALA A 1086 9.23 40.73 -22.88
C ALA A 1086 10.76 40.80 -22.76
N LYS A 1087 11.29 42.03 -22.85
CA LYS A 1087 12.74 42.30 -22.77
C LYS A 1087 13.38 41.82 -21.46
N ASP A 1088 12.65 41.98 -20.36
CA ASP A 1088 13.10 41.69 -18.99
C ASP A 1088 12.66 40.30 -18.50
N ALA A 1089 11.98 39.50 -19.33
CA ALA A 1089 11.53 38.16 -18.96
C ALA A 1089 12.71 37.20 -18.79
N LYS A 1090 12.68 36.36 -17.75
CA LYS A 1090 13.70 35.34 -17.52
C LYS A 1090 13.05 33.95 -17.34
N PRO A 1091 12.50 33.40 -18.44
CA PRO A 1091 11.84 32.10 -18.38
C PRO A 1091 12.85 30.98 -18.15
N ASN A 1092 12.53 30.08 -17.23
CA ASN A 1092 13.25 28.84 -16.99
C ASN A 1092 12.28 27.67 -16.96
N ILE A 1093 12.71 26.49 -17.43
CA ILE A 1093 12.00 25.23 -17.16
C ILE A 1093 12.69 24.59 -15.98
N VAL A 1094 11.98 24.49 -14.85
CA VAL A 1094 12.46 23.73 -13.70
C VAL A 1094 11.88 22.33 -13.77
N VAL A 1095 12.77 21.35 -13.80
CA VAL A 1095 12.45 19.92 -13.84
C VAL A 1095 13.03 19.26 -12.59
N ALA A 1096 12.29 18.29 -12.10
CA ALA A 1096 12.58 17.59 -10.87
C ALA A 1096 12.84 16.13 -11.17
N ASN A 1097 14.01 15.64 -10.75
CA ASN A 1097 14.50 14.31 -11.12
C ASN A 1097 14.49 13.36 -9.92
N ASP A 1098 14.25 12.10 -10.21
CA ASP A 1098 14.06 11.04 -9.21
C ASP A 1098 15.37 10.56 -8.55
N SER A 1099 16.53 10.90 -9.13
CA SER A 1099 17.82 10.31 -8.76
C SER A 1099 18.60 11.04 -7.64
N LYS A 1100 18.09 12.18 -7.16
CA LYS A 1100 18.56 12.99 -6.00
C LYS A 1100 17.53 14.10 -5.80
N THR A 1101 17.44 14.68 -4.61
CA THR A 1101 16.64 15.90 -4.32
C THR A 1101 17.11 17.15 -5.09
N ALA A 1102 17.67 17.00 -6.30
CA ALA A 1102 18.29 18.02 -7.11
C ALA A 1102 17.30 18.48 -8.18
N LEU A 1103 16.87 19.73 -8.06
CA LEU A 1103 16.18 20.42 -9.14
C LEU A 1103 17.17 20.76 -10.26
N GLN A 1104 16.70 20.68 -11.50
CA GLN A 1104 17.42 21.17 -12.68
C GLN A 1104 16.63 22.31 -13.29
N ASP A 1105 17.28 23.46 -13.47
CA ASP A 1105 16.74 24.58 -14.24
C ASP A 1105 17.36 24.63 -15.64
N ASN A 1106 16.49 24.78 -16.65
CA ASN A 1106 16.87 24.92 -18.03
C ASN A 1106 16.43 26.32 -18.50
N PRO A 1107 17.34 27.30 -18.56
CA PRO A 1107 17.00 28.65 -19.02
C PRO A 1107 16.52 28.61 -20.47
N LEU A 1108 15.47 29.38 -20.72
CA LEU A 1108 14.88 29.52 -22.04
C LEU A 1108 15.24 30.86 -22.67
N ASP A 1109 15.27 30.89 -23.99
CA ASP A 1109 15.38 32.12 -24.78
C ASP A 1109 14.42 32.09 -25.98
N GLY A 1110 14.20 33.23 -26.60
CA GLY A 1110 13.25 33.36 -27.71
C GLY A 1110 13.11 34.79 -28.21
N LYS A 1111 12.22 34.98 -29.18
CA LYS A 1111 11.93 36.30 -29.78
C LYS A 1111 11.55 37.33 -28.71
N ARG A 1112 12.20 38.50 -28.68
CA ARG A 1112 11.96 39.61 -27.71
C ARG A 1112 11.23 40.80 -28.36
N CYS A 1113 10.36 41.50 -27.61
CA CYS A 1113 9.63 42.69 -28.10
C CYS A 1113 10.43 44.02 -27.90
N GLY A 1114 10.27 45.02 -28.77
CA GLY A 1114 10.93 46.36 -28.70
C GLY A 1114 10.02 47.51 -28.21
N ASP A 1115 10.30 48.09 -27.02
CA ASP A 1115 9.69 49.23 -26.24
C ASP A 1115 8.71 50.24 -26.88
N PRO A 1116 7.76 50.87 -26.12
CA PRO A 1116 7.27 50.61 -24.76
C PRO A 1116 5.72 50.52 -24.70
N SER A 1117 5.15 49.31 -24.67
CA SER A 1117 3.86 48.95 -24.04
C SER A 1117 3.39 47.56 -24.53
N LEU A 1118 3.35 46.59 -23.59
CA LEU A 1118 2.35 45.49 -23.47
C LEU A 1118 2.41 44.32 -24.52
N PHE A 1119 2.33 43.01 -24.22
CA PHE A 1119 2.19 42.12 -23.05
C PHE A 1119 2.75 40.72 -23.41
N ARG A 1120 2.92 39.82 -22.41
CA ARG A 1120 3.75 38.59 -22.38
C ARG A 1120 2.96 37.27 -22.58
N ALA A 1121 3.71 36.19 -22.81
CA ALA A 1121 3.25 34.80 -22.89
C ALA A 1121 3.35 34.06 -21.54
N SER A 1122 2.32 33.25 -21.25
CA SER A 1122 2.04 32.43 -20.05
C SER A 1122 1.81 33.20 -18.73
N GLU A 1123 0.54 33.47 -18.43
CA GLU A 1123 0.06 34.13 -17.22
C GLU A 1123 0.02 33.20 -15.99
N ARG A 1124 1.16 32.61 -15.65
CA ARG A 1124 1.60 32.60 -14.24
C ARG A 1124 2.55 33.77 -14.03
N GLU A 1125 2.09 35.00 -14.36
CA GLU A 1125 2.64 36.34 -14.03
C GLU A 1125 2.96 37.23 -15.26
N ILE A 1126 2.43 38.46 -15.34
CA ILE A 1126 2.97 39.75 -14.83
C ILE A 1126 2.14 40.89 -15.48
N GLN A 1127 1.41 41.69 -14.69
CA GLN A 1127 0.98 43.03 -15.10
C GLN A 1127 1.96 44.12 -14.63
N LEU A 1128 2.17 45.14 -15.49
CA LEU A 1128 3.05 46.31 -15.29
C LEU A 1128 2.42 47.37 -14.39
#